data_AF-A0A651G1V1-F1
#
_entry.id   AF-A0A651G1V1-F1
#
_cell.length_a   1.000
_cell.length_b   1.000
_cell.length_c   1.000
_cell.angle_alpha   90.00
_cell.angle_beta   90.00
_cell.angle_gamma   90.00
#
_symmetry.space_group_name_H-M   'P 1'
#
loop_
_entity.id
_entity.type
_entity.pdbx_description
1 polymer ?
#
loop_
_entity_poly.entity_id
_entity_poly.type
_entity_poly.pdbx_seq_one_letter_code
_entity_poly.pdbx_strand_id
1 'polypeptide(L)'
;MSRGKENTAKSGKPEEVKIALQLLQAMPDAQRADMQKILPAFAATLAKSGQTVTAEMLEEHIAKGCDHLQQSLKTLKQNTAPQEKRQKTPLQRYSDIAASLLPELPETLEEQMQHAAKTGDLERLQALHQQGGDIRAKNDLALLLAAQNGHLDIIQYCVAQGGDLGAENDEALCLAAYKGHLDIVKYCVQQGRDIRAKDDYALRMAAENGQLDVVKYCVAQGCDIRANKDSALRHAAKNGHLDMVKYCVQQGCDIRADDDHVLRWTARNGQLDVVKYCVQQGGDVRMRNNNALHLAAEKGHLDVVKYCVQQGGDIRARNDDALLAAVQRGHLDVAAYCIEKGCDINILSEPQKDSFEKFDVWQKIHGTCPSGLHDLPPFYFKPKAFADTVGMIEQEGYTGKTANAYAYHAAGLFGTTERVVQYFEKWGVAGKQPLHDTVQHIRLPQEGRFNAAAWGDAVLKHGPKMARLVKFAGKLPEPLKNADGTWSYKKTWEELAKFSYENGVQHPALAAICLGYGWDDDDFEDAFKHIQKYQQKYAANDNKKPGNRIPEISIDGKDFDKDGYRFYKLPDGDLRGLFLGEMTNCCQHLANAGADCTGHGFLSEHSGFYVVEEEKTGEIIAQSWAWRGKDDALVLDSLESLGGHFSTAQWEKLAKTLADKIAEINENGGDITALNIGKGGATPKLSFNAAAKSSKPKKYNGYRDSDKQYQIRCYKI
;
A
#
# COMPACT_ATOMS: atom_id res chain seq x y z
N MET A 1 -15.60 -55.57 -13.57
CA MET A 1 -15.93 -54.49 -14.53
C MET A 1 -15.36 -53.19 -13.99
N SER A 2 -14.81 -52.37 -14.90
CA SER A 2 -14.48 -50.95 -14.78
C SER A 2 -14.46 -50.32 -13.38
N ARG A 3 -13.22 -49.98 -12.99
CA ARG A 3 -12.76 -49.19 -11.84
C ARG A 3 -13.45 -47.83 -11.72
N GLY A 4 -13.70 -47.41 -10.47
CA GLY A 4 -14.05 -46.03 -10.10
C GLY A 4 -13.79 -45.82 -8.60
N LYS A 5 -12.88 -44.89 -8.29
CA LYS A 5 -12.35 -44.60 -6.95
C LYS A 5 -13.35 -43.87 -6.04
N GLU A 6 -13.39 -44.33 -4.80
CA GLU A 6 -13.61 -43.68 -3.50
C GLU A 6 -13.73 -42.14 -3.52
N ASN A 7 -14.97 -41.68 -3.33
CA ASN A 7 -15.37 -40.27 -3.16
C ASN A 7 -16.69 -40.29 -2.36
N THR A 8 -16.65 -40.17 -1.03
CA THR A 8 -17.82 -40.49 -0.19
C THR A 8 -18.62 -39.25 0.22
N ALA A 9 -19.63 -38.96 -0.60
CA ALA A 9 -20.80 -38.15 -0.27
C ALA A 9 -21.68 -38.79 0.83
N LYS A 10 -22.38 -37.95 1.63
CA LYS A 10 -23.62 -38.17 2.43
C LYS A 10 -23.64 -37.12 3.56
N SER A 11 -24.72 -36.60 4.12
CA SER A 11 -26.16 -36.72 3.92
C SER A 11 -26.81 -35.89 5.03
N GLY A 12 -27.62 -34.91 4.70
CA GLY A 12 -28.46 -34.21 5.68
C GLY A 12 -29.13 -33.03 5.01
N LYS A 13 -30.46 -33.05 4.92
CA LYS A 13 -31.19 -31.82 4.59
C LYS A 13 -30.91 -30.79 5.71
N PRO A 14 -30.86 -29.48 5.43
CA PRO A 14 -30.69 -28.45 6.47
C PRO A 14 -31.71 -28.63 7.60
N GLU A 15 -31.37 -28.26 8.83
CA GLU A 15 -32.18 -28.57 10.02
C GLU A 15 -33.60 -28.00 9.91
N GLU A 16 -33.73 -26.83 9.31
CA GLU A 16 -34.99 -26.14 9.02
C GLU A 16 -35.85 -26.91 8.01
N VAL A 17 -35.18 -27.54 7.04
CA VAL A 17 -35.81 -28.42 6.05
C VAL A 17 -36.17 -29.76 6.68
N LYS A 18 -35.40 -30.25 7.66
CA LYS A 18 -35.76 -31.45 8.42
C LYS A 18 -36.97 -31.21 9.31
N ILE A 19 -37.05 -30.07 10.01
CA ILE A 19 -38.23 -29.67 10.80
C ILE A 19 -39.47 -29.65 9.90
N ALA A 20 -39.39 -29.02 8.73
CA ALA A 20 -40.48 -29.00 7.76
C ALA A 20 -40.88 -30.41 7.28
N LEU A 21 -39.92 -31.32 7.11
CA LEU A 21 -40.20 -32.69 6.68
C LEU A 21 -40.75 -33.58 7.80
N GLN A 22 -40.35 -33.35 9.05
CA GLN A 22 -40.93 -34.02 10.22
C GLN A 22 -42.38 -33.60 10.42
N LEU A 23 -42.69 -32.30 10.26
CA LEU A 23 -44.07 -31.81 10.29
C LEU A 23 -44.91 -32.42 9.17
N LEU A 24 -44.38 -32.54 7.94
CA LEU A 24 -45.07 -33.22 6.83
C LEU A 24 -45.39 -34.69 7.13
N GLN A 25 -44.52 -35.40 7.86
CA GLN A 25 -44.74 -36.80 8.26
C GLN A 25 -45.86 -36.95 9.30
N ALA A 26 -46.16 -35.90 10.09
CA ALA A 26 -47.25 -35.90 11.07
C ALA A 26 -48.62 -35.51 10.49
N MET A 27 -48.69 -35.03 9.24
CA MET A 27 -49.93 -34.57 8.59
C MET A 27 -50.76 -35.71 7.94
N PRO A 28 -52.09 -35.56 7.81
CA PRO A 28 -52.94 -36.46 7.02
C PRO A 28 -52.57 -36.45 5.53
N ASP A 29 -52.70 -37.60 4.84
CA ASP A 29 -52.20 -37.79 3.47
C ASP A 29 -52.76 -36.79 2.44
N ALA A 30 -54.03 -36.40 2.58
CA ALA A 30 -54.67 -35.42 1.70
C ALA A 30 -54.01 -34.02 1.79
N GLN A 31 -53.62 -33.58 2.99
CA GLN A 31 -52.95 -32.28 3.21
C GLN A 31 -51.44 -32.36 2.92
N ARG A 32 -50.84 -33.52 3.18
CA ARG A 32 -49.42 -33.79 2.94
C ARG A 32 -49.08 -33.65 1.45
N ALA A 33 -49.93 -34.15 0.55
CA ALA A 33 -49.71 -34.10 -0.89
C ALA A 33 -49.57 -32.65 -1.41
N ASP A 34 -50.39 -31.73 -0.92
CA ASP A 34 -50.38 -30.33 -1.32
C ASP A 34 -49.17 -29.58 -0.75
N MET A 35 -48.74 -29.91 0.47
CA MET A 35 -47.66 -29.20 1.18
C MET A 35 -46.26 -29.75 0.90
N GLN A 36 -46.14 -30.96 0.35
CA GLN A 36 -44.87 -31.70 0.23
C GLN A 36 -43.79 -30.94 -0.55
N LYS A 37 -44.17 -30.10 -1.51
CA LYS A 37 -43.24 -29.31 -2.33
C LYS A 37 -43.00 -27.90 -1.80
N ILE A 38 -43.98 -27.32 -1.11
CA ILE A 38 -43.99 -25.90 -0.76
C ILE A 38 -43.37 -25.67 0.61
N LEU A 39 -43.71 -26.48 1.61
CA LEU A 39 -43.25 -26.27 2.98
C LEU A 39 -41.71 -26.40 3.13
N PRO A 40 -41.02 -27.38 2.52
CA PRO A 40 -39.56 -27.45 2.60
C PRO A 40 -38.87 -26.30 1.87
N ALA A 41 -39.45 -25.84 0.76
CA ALA A 41 -38.94 -24.70 0.02
C ALA A 41 -39.17 -23.38 0.78
N PHE A 42 -40.28 -23.27 1.50
CA PHE A 42 -40.60 -22.14 2.36
C PHE A 42 -39.65 -22.05 3.54
N ALA A 43 -39.48 -23.14 4.30
CA ALA A 43 -38.52 -23.23 5.40
C ALA A 43 -37.09 -22.88 4.94
N ALA A 44 -36.66 -23.40 3.79
CA ALA A 44 -35.34 -23.08 3.23
C ALA A 44 -35.20 -21.61 2.80
N THR A 45 -36.28 -20.96 2.35
CA THR A 45 -36.23 -19.56 1.91
C THR A 45 -36.32 -18.61 3.11
N LEU A 46 -37.07 -18.96 4.16
CA LEU A 46 -37.10 -18.25 5.44
C LEU A 46 -35.73 -18.28 6.15
N ALA A 47 -35.09 -19.44 6.16
CA ALA A 47 -33.73 -19.57 6.69
C ALA A 47 -32.74 -18.68 5.93
N LYS A 48 -32.88 -18.62 4.59
CA LYS A 48 -32.06 -17.75 3.73
C LYS A 48 -32.32 -16.26 3.95
N SER A 49 -33.50 -15.86 4.43
CA SER A 49 -33.76 -14.49 4.87
C SER A 49 -33.21 -14.17 6.27
N GLY A 50 -32.46 -15.09 6.89
CA GLY A 50 -31.81 -14.89 8.19
C GLY A 50 -32.71 -15.13 9.41
N GLN A 51 -33.90 -15.70 9.22
CA GLN A 51 -34.81 -16.02 10.30
C GLN A 51 -34.55 -17.42 10.85
N THR A 52 -34.60 -17.59 12.17
CA THR A 52 -34.51 -18.91 12.80
C THR A 52 -35.82 -19.66 12.56
N VAL A 53 -35.74 -20.84 11.93
CA VAL A 53 -36.92 -21.62 11.56
C VAL A 53 -37.21 -22.67 12.64
N THR A 54 -38.30 -22.48 13.39
CA THR A 54 -38.78 -23.42 14.41
C THR A 54 -40.03 -24.17 13.95
N ALA A 55 -40.37 -25.28 14.63
CA ALA A 55 -41.56 -26.06 14.33
C ALA A 55 -42.85 -25.25 14.53
N GLU A 56 -42.97 -24.54 15.66
CA GLU A 56 -44.13 -23.70 16.00
C GLU A 56 -44.39 -22.62 14.93
N MET A 57 -43.34 -22.00 14.42
CA MET A 57 -43.45 -20.99 13.36
C MET A 57 -43.98 -21.60 12.05
N LEU A 58 -43.48 -22.77 11.67
CA LEU A 58 -43.97 -23.45 10.48
C LEU A 58 -45.42 -23.92 10.66
N GLU A 59 -45.79 -24.42 11.85
CA GLU A 59 -47.16 -24.81 12.19
C GLU A 59 -48.14 -23.64 12.11
N GLU A 60 -47.75 -22.44 12.54
CA GLU A 60 -48.58 -21.23 12.41
C GLU A 60 -48.86 -20.89 10.94
N HIS A 61 -47.86 -21.04 10.06
CA HIS A 61 -48.02 -20.84 8.63
C HIS A 61 -48.83 -21.97 7.97
N ILE A 62 -48.68 -23.21 8.42
CA ILE A 62 -49.47 -24.36 7.96
C ILE A 62 -50.95 -24.17 8.30
N ALA A 63 -51.26 -23.72 9.52
CA ALA A 63 -52.63 -23.49 9.99
C ALA A 63 -53.39 -22.44 9.14
N LYS A 64 -52.66 -21.53 8.48
CA LYS A 64 -53.22 -20.51 7.59
C LYS A 64 -53.49 -21.02 6.16
N GLY A 65 -53.16 -22.27 5.85
CA GLY A 65 -53.49 -22.95 4.60
C GLY A 65 -52.44 -22.81 3.49
N CYS A 66 -52.56 -23.67 2.46
CA CYS A 66 -51.58 -23.81 1.38
C CYS A 66 -51.39 -22.53 0.55
N ASP A 67 -52.49 -21.84 0.23
CA ASP A 67 -52.47 -20.60 -0.55
C ASP A 67 -51.71 -19.47 0.16
N HIS A 68 -51.86 -19.37 1.48
CA HIS A 68 -51.11 -18.42 2.30
C HIS A 68 -49.60 -18.73 2.28
N LEU A 69 -49.24 -20.00 2.38
CA LEU A 69 -47.85 -20.48 2.31
C LEU A 69 -47.23 -20.22 0.94
N GLN A 70 -47.97 -20.44 -0.15
CA GLN A 70 -47.51 -20.13 -1.50
C GLN A 70 -47.31 -18.62 -1.70
N GLN A 71 -48.26 -17.81 -1.25
CA GLN A 71 -48.16 -16.35 -1.36
C GLN A 71 -47.00 -15.82 -0.52
N SER A 72 -46.82 -16.32 0.71
CA SER A 72 -45.71 -15.94 1.57
C SER A 72 -44.36 -16.39 1.01
N LEU A 73 -44.28 -17.59 0.42
CA LEU A 73 -43.09 -18.06 -0.30
C LEU A 73 -42.77 -17.17 -1.50
N LYS A 74 -43.79 -16.72 -2.23
CA LYS A 74 -43.63 -15.81 -3.36
C LYS A 74 -43.11 -14.44 -2.90
N THR A 75 -43.66 -13.89 -1.82
CA THR A 75 -43.20 -12.63 -1.22
C THR A 75 -41.78 -12.74 -0.65
N LEU A 76 -41.45 -13.83 0.05
CA LEU A 76 -40.09 -14.12 0.51
C LEU A 76 -39.11 -14.25 -0.66
N LYS A 77 -39.48 -14.96 -1.73
CA LYS A 77 -38.65 -15.06 -2.94
C LYS A 77 -38.43 -13.72 -3.63
N GLN A 78 -39.44 -12.85 -3.63
CA GLN A 78 -39.31 -11.47 -4.14
C GLN A 78 -38.38 -10.62 -3.27
N ASN A 79 -38.43 -10.79 -1.95
CA ASN A 79 -37.56 -10.09 -1.00
C ASN A 79 -36.15 -10.71 -0.90
N THR A 80 -35.95 -11.95 -1.37
CA THR A 80 -34.67 -12.68 -1.41
C THR A 80 -34.06 -12.79 -2.81
N ALA A 81 -34.67 -12.17 -3.84
CA ALA A 81 -34.09 -12.10 -5.18
C ALA A 81 -32.81 -11.22 -5.20
N PRO A 82 -31.82 -11.51 -6.08
CA PRO A 82 -30.50 -10.91 -5.98
C PRO A 82 -30.56 -9.41 -6.30
N GLN A 83 -30.27 -8.55 -5.32
CA GLN A 83 -29.90 -7.16 -5.59
C GLN A 83 -28.52 -7.12 -6.23
N GLU A 84 -28.40 -6.41 -7.36
CA GLU A 84 -27.13 -5.98 -7.91
C GLU A 84 -26.37 -5.10 -6.89
N LYS A 85 -25.14 -5.54 -6.58
CA LYS A 85 -23.99 -4.85 -5.97
C LYS A 85 -24.23 -4.03 -4.68
N ARG A 86 -23.69 -4.54 -3.57
CA ARG A 86 -22.83 -3.73 -2.70
C ARG A 86 -21.45 -4.35 -2.63
N GLN A 87 -20.45 -3.56 -3.00
CA GLN A 87 -19.06 -3.82 -2.62
C GLN A 87 -19.02 -4.11 -1.12
N LYS A 88 -18.15 -5.06 -0.73
CA LYS A 88 -17.75 -5.24 0.67
C LYS A 88 -17.54 -3.86 1.30
N THR A 89 -18.15 -3.63 2.46
CA THR A 89 -18.06 -2.33 3.13
C THR A 89 -16.59 -1.99 3.42
N PRO A 90 -16.24 -0.70 3.56
CA PRO A 90 -14.93 -0.30 4.07
C PRO A 90 -14.54 -1.08 5.33
N LEU A 91 -15.48 -1.41 6.23
CA LEU A 91 -15.24 -2.23 7.42
C LEU A 91 -14.74 -3.66 7.13
N GLN A 92 -15.29 -4.34 6.11
CA GLN A 92 -14.81 -5.65 5.66
C GLN A 92 -13.45 -5.55 4.93
N ARG A 93 -13.21 -4.41 4.28
CA ARG A 93 -11.93 -4.07 3.65
C ARG A 93 -10.86 -3.67 4.67
N TYR A 94 -11.23 -3.02 5.77
CA TYR A 94 -10.39 -2.70 6.92
C TYR A 94 -10.13 -3.93 7.77
N SER A 95 -11.06 -4.90 7.85
CA SER A 95 -10.82 -6.25 8.37
C SER A 95 -9.74 -6.98 7.57
N ASP A 96 -9.81 -6.93 6.23
CA ASP A 96 -8.83 -7.55 5.33
C ASP A 96 -7.49 -6.79 5.25
N ILE A 97 -7.41 -5.50 5.64
CA ILE A 97 -6.17 -4.71 5.74
C ILE A 97 -5.57 -4.78 7.16
N ALA A 98 -6.41 -4.90 8.20
CA ALA A 98 -5.98 -5.29 9.53
C ALA A 98 -5.32 -6.68 9.49
N ALA A 99 -5.77 -7.56 8.57
CA ALA A 99 -5.12 -8.81 8.23
C ALA A 99 -3.81 -8.68 7.42
N SER A 100 -3.50 -7.49 6.85
CA SER A 100 -2.26 -7.22 6.11
C SER A 100 -1.27 -6.30 6.85
N LEU A 101 -1.55 -5.94 8.11
CA LEU A 101 -0.68 -5.15 8.99
C LEU A 101 -0.27 -5.91 10.27
N LEU A 102 -0.55 -7.22 10.31
CA LEU A 102 -0.16 -8.15 11.36
C LEU A 102 0.47 -9.38 10.68
N PRO A 103 1.54 -9.97 11.27
CA PRO A 103 2.35 -11.00 10.63
C PRO A 103 1.50 -12.23 10.30
N GLU A 104 1.92 -12.94 9.27
CA GLU A 104 1.31 -14.11 8.62
C GLU A 104 0.49 -15.01 9.56
N LEU A 105 -0.60 -15.59 9.03
CA LEU A 105 -1.32 -16.65 9.73
C LEU A 105 -0.29 -17.74 10.10
N PRO A 106 -0.11 -17.98 11.40
CA PRO A 106 1.03 -18.71 11.89
C PRO A 106 1.06 -20.18 11.45
N GLU A 107 2.09 -20.58 10.69
CA GLU A 107 2.24 -21.95 10.16
C GLU A 107 2.61 -22.94 11.27
N THR A 108 3.24 -22.46 12.33
CA THR A 108 3.68 -23.26 13.48
C THR A 108 2.74 -23.12 14.68
N LEU A 109 2.72 -24.14 15.55
CA LEU A 109 1.95 -24.08 16.80
C LEU A 109 2.40 -22.89 17.67
N GLU A 110 3.70 -22.58 17.68
CA GLU A 110 4.31 -21.49 18.43
C GLU A 110 3.84 -20.13 17.95
N GLU A 111 3.74 -19.92 16.63
CA GLU A 111 3.25 -18.66 16.10
C GLU A 111 1.72 -18.54 16.29
N GLN A 112 0.98 -19.67 16.31
CA GLN A 112 -0.46 -19.69 16.64
C GLN A 112 -0.65 -19.31 18.11
N MET A 113 0.25 -19.76 18.98
CA MET A 113 0.27 -19.38 20.40
C MET A 113 0.62 -17.90 20.55
N GLN A 114 1.58 -17.37 19.79
CA GLN A 114 1.91 -15.94 19.78
C GLN A 114 0.72 -15.09 19.34
N HIS A 115 -0.02 -15.51 18.30
CA HIS A 115 -1.23 -14.83 17.87
C HIS A 115 -2.33 -14.87 18.94
N ALA A 116 -2.60 -16.04 19.51
CA ALA A 116 -3.57 -16.21 20.59
C ALA A 116 -3.20 -15.34 21.82
N ALA A 117 -1.92 -15.29 22.18
CA ALA A 117 -1.42 -14.45 23.25
C ALA A 117 -1.56 -12.95 22.97
N LYS A 118 -1.38 -12.54 21.71
CA LYS A 118 -1.60 -11.15 21.27
C LYS A 118 -3.08 -10.76 21.29
N THR A 119 -3.98 -11.66 20.90
CA THR A 119 -5.41 -11.40 20.80
C THR A 119 -6.19 -11.65 22.09
N GLY A 120 -5.58 -12.26 23.11
CA GLY A 120 -6.24 -12.56 24.38
C GLY A 120 -7.06 -13.84 24.36
N ASP A 121 -6.76 -14.77 23.44
CA ASP A 121 -7.47 -16.03 23.32
C ASP A 121 -6.79 -17.13 24.16
N LEU A 122 -7.08 -17.11 25.47
CA LEU A 122 -6.52 -18.07 26.43
C LEU A 122 -6.91 -19.52 26.06
N GLU A 123 -8.15 -19.77 25.67
CA GLU A 123 -8.63 -21.12 25.33
C GLU A 123 -7.86 -21.68 24.14
N ARG A 124 -7.64 -20.86 23.10
CA ARG A 124 -6.85 -21.28 21.94
C ARG A 124 -5.40 -21.52 22.29
N LEU A 125 -4.80 -20.65 23.11
CA LEU A 125 -3.42 -20.81 23.58
C LEU A 125 -3.25 -22.11 24.38
N GLN A 126 -4.18 -22.42 25.27
CA GLN A 126 -4.22 -23.68 26.03
C GLN A 126 -4.34 -24.89 25.10
N ALA A 127 -5.24 -24.84 24.11
CA ALA A 127 -5.41 -25.92 23.14
C ALA A 127 -4.15 -26.16 22.31
N LEU A 128 -3.44 -25.10 21.91
CA LEU A 128 -2.19 -25.19 21.16
C LEU A 128 -1.03 -25.74 22.00
N HIS A 129 -0.94 -25.32 23.25
CA HIS A 129 0.02 -25.89 24.19
C HIS A 129 -0.24 -27.39 24.41
N GLN A 130 -1.50 -27.82 24.53
CA GLN A 130 -1.87 -29.24 24.61
C GLN A 130 -1.55 -30.02 23.32
N GLN A 131 -1.51 -29.35 22.16
CA GLN A 131 -1.07 -29.93 20.89
C GLN A 131 0.46 -30.06 20.79
N GLY A 132 1.20 -29.61 21.81
CA GLY A 132 2.65 -29.72 21.92
C GLY A 132 3.42 -28.46 21.53
N GLY A 133 2.76 -27.32 21.36
CA GLY A 133 3.45 -26.06 21.10
C GLY A 133 4.27 -25.59 22.30
N ASP A 134 5.49 -25.09 22.05
CA ASP A 134 6.39 -24.63 23.11
C ASP A 134 5.98 -23.25 23.66
N ILE A 135 5.53 -23.21 24.93
CA ILE A 135 5.13 -21.97 25.63
C ILE A 135 6.28 -20.96 25.77
N ARG A 136 7.54 -21.43 25.70
CA ARG A 136 8.77 -20.63 25.85
C ARG A 136 9.41 -20.28 24.51
N ALA A 137 8.76 -20.61 23.40
CA ALA A 137 9.29 -20.38 22.06
C ALA A 137 9.66 -18.90 21.84
N LYS A 138 10.76 -18.68 21.11
CA LYS A 138 11.31 -17.35 20.80
C LYS A 138 11.50 -16.48 22.06
N ASN A 139 12.06 -17.05 23.13
CA ASN A 139 12.29 -16.37 24.42
C ASN A 139 10.99 -15.87 25.08
N ASP A 140 10.02 -16.76 25.27
CA ASP A 140 8.76 -16.44 25.95
C ASP A 140 7.94 -15.33 25.24
N LEU A 141 8.05 -15.23 23.90
CA LEU A 141 7.40 -14.19 23.09
C LEU A 141 5.88 -14.15 23.28
N ALA A 142 5.22 -15.29 23.46
CA ALA A 142 3.79 -15.34 23.74
C ALA A 142 3.46 -14.58 25.05
N LEU A 143 4.24 -14.79 26.11
CA LEU A 143 4.10 -14.06 27.36
C LEU A 143 4.34 -12.55 27.16
N LEU A 144 5.37 -12.16 26.40
CA LEU A 144 5.67 -10.75 26.11
C LEU A 144 4.54 -10.07 25.30
N LEU A 145 3.97 -10.77 24.32
CA LEU A 145 2.82 -10.29 23.55
C LEU A 145 1.59 -10.13 24.43
N ALA A 146 1.31 -11.07 25.34
CA ALA A 146 0.23 -10.94 26.30
C ALA A 146 0.44 -9.73 27.23
N ALA A 147 1.67 -9.51 27.70
CA ALA A 147 2.05 -8.36 28.52
C ALA A 147 1.88 -7.02 27.78
N GLN A 148 2.24 -6.96 26.51
CA GLN A 148 2.03 -5.77 25.68
C GLN A 148 0.54 -5.47 25.42
N ASN A 149 -0.30 -6.50 25.32
CA ASN A 149 -1.70 -6.35 24.92
C ASN A 149 -2.71 -6.40 26.08
N GLY A 150 -2.26 -6.63 27.32
CA GLY A 150 -3.12 -6.51 28.51
C GLY A 150 -3.79 -7.81 28.95
N HIS A 151 -3.26 -8.96 28.55
CA HIS A 151 -3.89 -10.27 28.80
C HIS A 151 -3.25 -10.97 30.01
N LEU A 152 -3.63 -10.53 31.22
CA LEU A 152 -3.09 -11.04 32.48
C LEU A 152 -3.31 -12.55 32.67
N ASP A 153 -4.49 -13.05 32.26
CA ASP A 153 -4.86 -14.46 32.34
C ASP A 153 -3.92 -15.38 31.52
N ILE A 154 -3.52 -14.92 30.33
CA ILE A 154 -2.52 -15.60 29.50
C ILE A 154 -1.15 -15.56 30.15
N ILE A 155 -0.72 -14.44 30.73
CA ILE A 155 0.56 -14.37 31.45
C ILE A 155 0.56 -15.35 32.62
N GLN A 156 -0.51 -15.36 33.42
CA GLN A 156 -0.68 -16.28 34.54
C GLN A 156 -0.59 -17.73 34.07
N TYR A 157 -1.23 -18.06 32.95
CA TYR A 157 -1.15 -19.39 32.36
C TYR A 157 0.28 -19.72 31.90
N CYS A 158 0.93 -18.85 31.11
CA CYS A 158 2.29 -19.05 30.63
C CYS A 158 3.27 -19.29 31.79
N VAL A 159 3.20 -18.47 32.85
CA VAL A 159 4.03 -18.62 34.06
C VAL A 159 3.73 -19.94 34.78
N ALA A 160 2.45 -20.33 34.92
CA ALA A 160 2.08 -21.61 35.51
C ALA A 160 2.59 -22.83 34.71
N GLN A 161 2.80 -22.67 33.40
CA GLN A 161 3.38 -23.68 32.51
C GLN A 161 4.92 -23.58 32.38
N GLY A 162 5.58 -22.78 33.22
CA GLY A 162 7.04 -22.66 33.26
C GLY A 162 7.63 -21.59 32.35
N GLY A 163 6.81 -20.69 31.81
CA GLY A 163 7.26 -19.49 31.11
C GLY A 163 8.04 -18.55 32.02
N ASP A 164 9.06 -17.90 31.48
CA ASP A 164 9.93 -16.99 32.22
C ASP A 164 9.42 -15.54 32.16
N LEU A 165 8.78 -15.09 33.24
CA LEU A 165 8.31 -13.71 33.38
C LEU A 165 9.45 -12.67 33.39
N GLY A 166 10.69 -13.12 33.67
CA GLY A 166 11.89 -12.29 33.63
C GLY A 166 12.63 -12.31 32.29
N ALA A 167 12.08 -12.99 31.27
CA ALA A 167 12.68 -13.05 29.94
C ALA A 167 13.01 -11.66 29.38
N GLU A 168 14.08 -11.60 28.60
CA GLU A 168 14.60 -10.38 27.96
C GLU A 168 14.86 -9.22 28.94
N ASN A 169 15.26 -9.55 30.18
CA ASN A 169 15.53 -8.59 31.27
C ASN A 169 14.26 -7.85 31.72
N ASP A 170 13.27 -8.62 32.18
CA ASP A 170 11.97 -8.16 32.69
C ASP A 170 11.18 -7.33 31.65
N GLU A 171 11.24 -7.71 30.38
CA GLU A 171 10.61 -7.00 29.27
C GLU A 171 9.07 -6.99 29.39
N ALA A 172 8.47 -8.06 29.92
CA ALA A 172 7.03 -8.13 30.18
C ALA A 172 6.56 -7.00 31.11
N LEU A 173 7.29 -6.74 32.19
CA LEU A 173 7.01 -5.65 33.13
C LEU A 173 7.14 -4.29 32.43
N CYS A 174 8.17 -4.12 31.60
CA CYS A 174 8.42 -2.87 30.87
C CYS A 174 7.33 -2.58 29.82
N LEU A 175 6.92 -3.59 29.05
CA LEU A 175 5.86 -3.49 28.05
C LEU A 175 4.50 -3.21 28.70
N ALA A 176 4.17 -3.90 29.79
CA ALA A 176 2.95 -3.65 30.55
C ALA A 176 2.93 -2.22 31.12
N ALA A 177 4.06 -1.75 31.65
CA ALA A 177 4.19 -0.39 32.19
C ALA A 177 4.04 0.67 31.10
N TYR A 178 4.70 0.47 29.95
CA TYR A 178 4.58 1.34 28.78
C TYR A 178 3.13 1.41 28.27
N LYS A 179 2.40 0.29 28.27
CA LYS A 179 1.03 0.20 27.75
C LYS A 179 -0.07 0.55 28.76
N GLY A 180 0.27 0.68 30.04
CA GLY A 180 -0.67 1.09 31.08
C GLY A 180 -1.40 -0.06 31.79
N HIS A 181 -0.95 -1.31 31.59
CA HIS A 181 -1.60 -2.50 32.14
C HIS A 181 -1.19 -2.70 33.60
N LEU A 182 -1.80 -1.90 34.48
CA LEU A 182 -1.46 -1.85 35.91
C LEU A 182 -1.62 -3.19 36.64
N ASP A 183 -2.61 -3.98 36.27
CA ASP A 183 -2.86 -5.33 36.78
C ASP A 183 -1.70 -6.29 36.47
N ILE A 184 -1.15 -6.22 35.26
CA ILE A 184 0.03 -6.98 34.85
C ILE A 184 1.29 -6.48 35.57
N VAL A 185 1.47 -5.17 35.70
CA VAL A 185 2.57 -4.59 36.48
C VAL A 185 2.53 -5.09 37.93
N LYS A 186 1.35 -5.05 38.56
CA LYS A 186 1.14 -5.59 39.92
C LYS A 186 1.47 -7.07 39.99
N TYR A 187 0.99 -7.86 39.03
CA TYR A 187 1.28 -9.29 38.98
C TYR A 187 2.79 -9.57 38.85
N CYS A 188 3.50 -8.85 37.98
CA CYS A 188 4.96 -8.98 37.84
C CYS A 188 5.69 -8.73 39.17
N VAL A 189 5.34 -7.65 39.87
CA VAL A 189 5.93 -7.35 41.19
C VAL A 189 5.59 -8.44 42.23
N GLN A 190 4.35 -8.95 42.23
CA GLN A 190 3.94 -10.06 43.10
C GLN A 190 4.74 -11.34 42.83
N GLN A 191 5.13 -11.59 41.58
CA GLN A 191 6.02 -12.69 41.17
C GLN A 191 7.51 -12.37 41.39
N GLY A 192 7.83 -11.32 42.16
CA GLY A 192 9.19 -10.98 42.56
C GLY A 192 10.04 -10.33 41.47
N ARG A 193 9.43 -9.76 40.42
CA ARG A 193 10.15 -8.93 39.44
C ARG A 193 10.54 -7.60 40.08
N ASP A 194 11.78 -7.16 39.83
CA ASP A 194 12.29 -5.91 40.41
C ASP A 194 11.76 -4.70 39.62
N ILE A 195 10.78 -4.00 40.20
CA ILE A 195 10.21 -2.77 39.60
C ILE A 195 11.23 -1.63 39.45
N ARG A 196 12.35 -1.72 40.17
CA ARG A 196 13.44 -0.74 40.14
C ARG A 196 14.57 -1.10 39.17
N ALA A 197 14.43 -2.20 38.43
CA ALA A 197 15.41 -2.62 37.45
C ALA A 197 15.72 -1.53 36.41
N LYS A 198 16.98 -1.53 35.93
CA LYS A 198 17.49 -0.60 34.91
C LYS A 198 17.24 0.89 35.24
N ASP A 199 17.43 1.27 36.51
CA ASP A 199 17.22 2.65 36.99
C ASP A 199 15.76 3.11 36.75
N ASP A 200 14.84 2.39 37.41
CA ASP A 200 13.39 2.63 37.37
C ASP A 200 12.82 2.72 35.94
N TYR A 201 13.30 1.86 35.03
CA TYR A 201 12.96 1.93 33.60
C TYR A 201 11.47 1.77 33.32
N ALA A 202 10.79 0.86 34.04
CA ALA A 202 9.34 0.67 33.91
C ALA A 202 8.55 1.94 34.25
N LEU A 203 8.94 2.66 35.31
CA LEU A 203 8.37 3.96 35.66
C LEU A 203 8.60 4.98 34.54
N ARG A 204 9.82 5.06 34.00
CA ARG A 204 10.16 6.02 32.93
C ARG A 204 9.36 5.76 31.65
N MET A 205 9.18 4.50 31.25
CA MET A 205 8.36 4.12 30.09
C MET A 205 6.87 4.43 30.30
N ALA A 206 6.35 4.17 31.50
CA ALA A 206 4.98 4.53 31.87
C ALA A 206 4.77 6.05 31.83
N ALA A 207 5.73 6.83 32.35
CA ALA A 207 5.68 8.30 32.32
C ALA A 207 5.74 8.85 30.89
N GLU A 208 6.60 8.29 30.04
CA GLU A 208 6.72 8.66 28.63
C GLU A 208 5.40 8.47 27.86
N ASN A 209 4.63 7.43 28.17
CA ASN A 209 3.35 7.13 27.51
C ASN A 209 2.12 7.58 28.32
N GLY A 210 2.31 8.42 29.34
CA GLY A 210 1.21 9.06 30.09
C GLY A 210 0.42 8.15 31.03
N GLN A 211 0.97 6.98 31.38
CA GLN A 211 0.30 5.95 32.19
C GLN A 211 0.35 6.29 33.69
N LEU A 212 -0.48 7.26 34.10
CA LEU A 212 -0.44 7.86 35.44
C LEU A 212 -0.66 6.86 36.57
N ASP A 213 -1.58 5.91 36.41
CA ASP A 213 -1.88 4.94 37.47
C ASP A 213 -0.74 3.93 37.66
N VAL A 214 -0.04 3.57 36.57
CA VAL A 214 1.19 2.77 36.65
C VAL A 214 2.30 3.54 37.37
N VAL A 215 2.53 4.80 37.00
CA VAL A 215 3.59 5.62 37.65
C VAL A 215 3.32 5.80 39.14
N LYS A 216 2.07 6.10 39.54
CA LYS A 216 1.67 6.17 40.95
C LYS A 216 1.96 4.86 41.70
N TYR A 217 1.67 3.73 41.06
CA TYR A 217 1.98 2.42 41.63
C TYR A 217 3.49 2.20 41.77
N CYS A 218 4.28 2.48 40.74
CA CYS A 218 5.75 2.37 40.80
C CYS A 218 6.34 3.21 41.94
N VAL A 219 5.91 4.47 42.09
CA VAL A 219 6.34 5.35 43.20
C VAL A 219 5.93 4.76 44.56
N ALA A 220 4.72 4.22 44.68
CA ALA A 220 4.27 3.54 45.89
C ALA A 220 5.07 2.26 46.21
N GLN A 221 5.66 1.62 45.21
CA GLN A 221 6.60 0.50 45.38
C GLN A 221 8.06 0.95 45.58
N GLY A 222 8.31 2.26 45.70
CA GLY A 222 9.62 2.81 46.05
C GLY A 222 10.52 3.16 44.86
N CYS A 223 10.01 3.18 43.62
CA CYS A 223 10.76 3.75 42.49
C CYS A 223 11.04 5.25 42.71
N ASP A 224 12.20 5.71 42.24
CA ASP A 224 12.56 7.12 42.27
C ASP A 224 12.07 7.82 40.98
N ILE A 225 11.03 8.63 41.11
CA ILE A 225 10.51 9.43 39.99
C ILE A 225 11.53 10.45 39.46
N ARG A 226 12.57 10.77 40.24
CA ARG A 226 13.66 11.68 39.89
C ARG A 226 14.86 10.99 39.25
N ALA A 227 14.80 9.66 39.09
CA ALA A 227 15.84 8.86 38.45
C ALA A 227 16.21 9.42 37.06
N ASN A 228 17.48 9.23 36.68
CA ASN A 228 18.06 9.71 35.43
C ASN A 228 17.75 11.21 35.15
N LYS A 229 17.95 12.07 36.15
CA LYS A 229 17.75 13.54 36.06
C LYS A 229 16.32 13.89 35.62
N ASP A 230 15.34 13.52 36.45
CA ASP A 230 13.91 13.78 36.22
C ASP A 230 13.45 13.34 34.81
N SER A 231 13.95 12.19 34.32
CA SER A 231 13.64 11.68 32.98
C SER A 231 12.14 11.49 32.78
N ALA A 232 11.43 10.96 33.79
CA ALA A 232 9.97 10.81 33.76
C ALA A 232 9.24 12.13 33.44
N LEU A 233 9.60 13.23 34.11
CA LEU A 233 9.06 14.56 33.84
C LEU A 233 9.37 15.02 32.41
N ARG A 234 10.62 14.87 31.95
CA ARG A 234 11.06 15.32 30.62
C ARG A 234 10.31 14.59 29.49
N HIS A 235 10.16 13.26 29.58
CA HIS A 235 9.43 12.49 28.57
C HIS A 235 7.92 12.77 28.59
N ALA A 236 7.31 12.83 29.78
CA ALA A 236 5.89 13.16 29.92
C ALA A 236 5.56 14.53 29.32
N ALA A 237 6.41 15.53 29.58
CA ALA A 237 6.25 16.88 29.05
C ALA A 237 6.45 16.94 27.54
N LYS A 238 7.49 16.28 27.02
CA LYS A 238 7.76 16.18 25.57
C LYS A 238 6.54 15.66 24.80
N ASN A 239 5.82 14.70 25.36
CA ASN A 239 4.64 14.06 24.75
C ASN A 239 3.29 14.70 25.14
N GLY A 240 3.30 15.79 25.91
CA GLY A 240 2.07 16.55 26.22
C GLY A 240 1.21 15.98 27.35
N HIS A 241 1.71 15.03 28.14
CA HIS A 241 0.96 14.39 29.23
C HIS A 241 0.87 15.30 30.46
N LEU A 242 0.04 16.35 30.40
CA LEU A 242 -0.05 17.40 31.42
C LEU A 242 -0.31 16.87 32.84
N ASP A 243 -1.19 15.89 33.01
CA ASP A 243 -1.50 15.36 34.35
C ASP A 243 -0.35 14.54 34.94
N MET A 244 0.43 13.86 34.08
CA MET A 244 1.69 13.22 34.49
C MET A 244 2.73 14.28 34.89
N VAL A 245 2.87 15.35 34.11
CA VAL A 245 3.78 16.47 34.42
C VAL A 245 3.46 17.08 35.79
N LYS A 246 2.18 17.38 36.05
CA LYS A 246 1.72 17.87 37.36
C LYS A 246 2.07 16.91 38.48
N TYR A 247 1.87 15.60 38.27
CA TYR A 247 2.20 14.59 39.26
C TYR A 247 3.72 14.54 39.53
N CYS A 248 4.57 14.53 38.49
CA CYS A 248 6.02 14.56 38.66
C CYS A 248 6.49 15.80 39.47
N VAL A 249 5.94 16.99 39.19
CA VAL A 249 6.25 18.21 39.95
C VAL A 249 5.78 18.10 41.40
N GLN A 250 4.60 17.53 41.66
CA GLN A 250 4.11 17.26 43.01
C GLN A 250 5.00 16.28 43.78
N GLN A 251 5.65 15.34 43.09
CA GLN A 251 6.63 14.43 43.69
C GLN A 251 8.05 15.03 43.78
N GLY A 252 8.22 16.31 43.46
CA GLY A 252 9.47 17.04 43.67
C GLY A 252 10.46 17.04 42.51
N CYS A 253 10.06 16.60 41.30
CA CYS A 253 10.87 16.83 40.10
C CYS A 253 11.06 18.33 39.82
N ASP A 254 12.23 18.71 39.34
CA ASP A 254 12.54 20.11 39.03
C ASP A 254 12.13 20.45 37.59
N ILE A 255 11.01 21.16 37.45
CA ILE A 255 10.49 21.62 36.14
C ILE A 255 11.39 22.63 35.43
N ARG A 256 12.33 23.23 36.16
CA ARG A 256 13.25 24.26 35.65
C ARG A 256 14.67 23.75 35.42
N ALA A 257 14.91 22.45 35.62
CA ALA A 257 16.21 21.82 35.42
C ALA A 257 16.76 22.02 33.99
N ASP A 258 18.10 22.01 33.88
CA ASP A 258 18.84 22.15 32.62
C ASP A 258 18.43 23.38 31.78
N ASP A 259 18.34 24.55 32.44
CA ASP A 259 17.91 25.83 31.88
C ASP A 259 16.52 25.73 31.23
N ASP A 260 15.49 25.41 32.02
CA ASP A 260 14.10 25.27 31.58
C ASP A 260 13.97 24.28 30.39
N HIS A 261 14.67 23.15 30.45
CA HIS A 261 14.66 22.14 29.39
C HIS A 261 13.23 21.68 29.04
N VAL A 262 12.41 21.46 30.06
CA VAL A 262 11.01 21.04 29.91
C VAL A 262 10.24 22.06 29.05
N LEU A 263 10.28 23.34 29.43
CA LEU A 263 9.63 24.44 28.70
C LEU A 263 10.09 24.52 27.24
N ARG A 264 11.41 24.43 26.99
CA ARG A 264 11.99 24.53 25.64
C ARG A 264 11.53 23.39 24.73
N TRP A 265 11.51 22.16 25.22
CA TRP A 265 11.08 20.99 24.43
C TRP A 265 9.56 20.89 24.28
N THR A 266 8.78 21.30 25.28
CA THR A 266 7.32 21.41 25.15
C THR A 266 6.94 22.46 24.11
N ALA A 267 7.70 23.58 24.06
CA ALA A 267 7.50 24.61 23.05
C ALA A 267 7.85 24.12 21.64
N ARG A 268 8.97 23.39 21.50
CA ARG A 268 9.37 22.73 20.24
C ARG A 268 8.30 21.77 19.71
N ASN A 269 7.56 21.08 20.58
CA ASN A 269 6.57 20.09 20.20
C ASN A 269 5.12 20.64 20.17
N GLY A 270 4.93 21.93 20.40
CA GLY A 270 3.60 22.55 20.33
C GLY A 270 2.67 22.20 21.50
N GLN A 271 3.22 21.75 22.63
CA GLN A 271 2.44 21.33 23.80
C GLN A 271 2.01 22.54 24.64
N LEU A 272 1.11 23.37 24.10
CA LEU A 272 0.73 24.67 24.67
C LEU A 272 0.28 24.57 26.13
N ASP A 273 -0.49 23.55 26.51
CA ASP A 273 -0.99 23.41 27.88
C ASP A 273 0.12 23.07 28.87
N VAL A 274 1.12 22.29 28.46
CA VAL A 274 2.31 22.04 29.27
C VAL A 274 3.20 23.29 29.33
N VAL A 275 3.35 24.03 28.22
CA VAL A 275 4.07 25.32 28.21
C VAL A 275 3.45 26.30 29.21
N LYS A 276 2.13 26.45 29.22
CA LYS A 276 1.40 27.29 30.19
C LYS A 276 1.67 26.84 31.61
N TYR A 277 1.63 25.54 31.88
CA TYR A 277 1.91 25.01 33.20
C TYR A 277 3.37 25.27 33.63
N CYS A 278 4.35 25.06 32.76
CA CYS A 278 5.76 25.37 33.03
C CYS A 278 5.94 26.85 33.42
N VAL A 279 5.33 27.78 32.68
CA VAL A 279 5.39 29.21 33.00
C VAL A 279 4.69 29.51 34.34
N GLN A 280 3.55 28.87 34.63
CA GLN A 280 2.88 28.99 35.93
C GLN A 280 3.75 28.49 37.10
N GLN A 281 4.61 27.49 36.85
CA GLN A 281 5.60 27.01 37.84
C GLN A 281 6.90 27.84 37.84
N GLY A 282 6.92 29.00 37.18
CA GLY A 282 8.04 29.94 37.20
C GLY A 282 9.10 29.72 36.11
N GLY A 283 8.82 28.92 35.08
CA GLY A 283 9.69 28.79 33.91
C GLY A 283 9.83 30.11 33.14
N ASP A 284 11.02 30.42 32.66
CA ASP A 284 11.35 31.67 31.98
C ASP A 284 11.43 31.50 30.46
N VAL A 285 10.46 32.10 29.74
CA VAL A 285 10.39 32.06 28.28
C VAL A 285 11.60 32.70 27.58
N ARG A 286 12.39 33.51 28.30
CA ARG A 286 13.61 34.15 27.80
C ARG A 286 14.85 33.28 27.92
N MET A 287 14.73 32.10 28.53
CA MET A 287 15.89 31.25 28.77
C MET A 287 16.64 30.82 27.52
N ARG A 288 17.97 30.76 27.64
CA ARG A 288 18.92 30.57 26.55
C ARG A 288 18.64 31.48 25.35
N ASN A 289 18.42 32.77 25.62
CA ASN A 289 18.15 33.78 24.61
C ASN A 289 16.90 33.46 23.77
N ASN A 290 15.77 33.29 24.48
CA ASN A 290 14.45 33.01 23.92
C ASN A 290 14.39 31.71 23.11
N ASN A 291 15.10 30.66 23.57
CA ASN A 291 15.20 29.41 22.82
C ASN A 291 13.85 28.69 22.68
N ALA A 292 12.97 28.75 23.69
CA ALA A 292 11.62 28.18 23.61
C ALA A 292 10.80 28.80 22.48
N LEU A 293 10.79 30.13 22.39
CA LEU A 293 10.11 30.90 21.33
C LEU A 293 10.65 30.53 19.94
N HIS A 294 11.98 30.47 19.79
CA HIS A 294 12.58 30.06 18.53
C HIS A 294 12.27 28.62 18.14
N LEU A 295 12.34 27.66 19.07
CA LEU A 295 12.02 26.26 18.75
C LEU A 295 10.55 26.11 18.34
N ALA A 296 9.65 26.87 18.96
CA ALA A 296 8.24 26.92 18.54
C ALA A 296 8.09 27.54 17.14
N ALA A 297 8.85 28.60 16.83
CA ALA A 297 8.85 29.23 15.51
C ALA A 297 9.43 28.31 14.42
N GLU A 298 10.55 27.62 14.69
CA GLU A 298 11.17 26.63 13.80
C GLU A 298 10.24 25.45 13.49
N LYS A 299 9.26 25.17 14.37
CA LYS A 299 8.30 24.06 14.22
C LYS A 299 6.89 24.50 13.86
N GLY A 300 6.67 25.80 13.65
CA GLY A 300 5.40 26.34 13.16
C GLY A 300 4.29 26.34 14.22
N HIS A 301 4.63 26.37 15.50
CA HIS A 301 3.66 26.38 16.61
C HIS A 301 3.26 27.82 16.95
N LEU A 302 2.44 28.44 16.09
CA LEU A 302 2.03 29.85 16.19
C LEU A 302 1.37 30.20 17.52
N ASP A 303 0.57 29.30 18.08
CA ASP A 303 -0.11 29.46 19.37
C ASP A 303 0.88 29.52 20.54
N VAL A 304 1.90 28.66 20.53
CA VAL A 304 3.01 28.69 21.48
C VAL A 304 3.86 29.96 21.30
N VAL A 305 4.18 30.35 20.07
CA VAL A 305 4.91 31.61 19.79
C VAL A 305 4.16 32.82 20.36
N LYS A 306 2.85 32.91 20.06
CA LYS A 306 1.97 33.97 20.60
C LYS A 306 1.99 33.98 22.12
N TYR A 307 1.86 32.82 22.75
CA TYR A 307 1.89 32.71 24.21
C TYR A 307 3.25 33.13 24.78
N CYS A 308 4.37 32.66 24.23
CA CYS A 308 5.71 33.08 24.68
C CYS A 308 5.92 34.59 24.58
N VAL A 309 5.49 35.23 23.49
CA VAL A 309 5.54 36.70 23.33
C VAL A 309 4.65 37.40 24.36
N GLN A 310 3.44 36.89 24.63
CA GLN A 310 2.57 37.42 25.68
C GLN A 310 3.18 37.32 27.08
N GLN A 311 3.99 36.29 27.35
CA GLN A 311 4.73 36.13 28.61
C GLN A 311 6.06 36.90 28.62
N GLY A 312 6.28 37.80 27.65
CA GLY A 312 7.42 38.70 27.62
C GLY A 312 8.65 38.16 26.88
N GLY A 313 8.53 37.05 26.14
CA GLY A 313 9.57 36.59 25.22
C GLY A 313 9.87 37.63 24.14
N ASP A 314 11.15 37.82 23.86
CA ASP A 314 11.62 38.74 22.83
C ASP A 314 11.61 38.07 21.45
N ILE A 315 10.64 38.44 20.62
CA ILE A 315 10.48 37.94 19.25
C ILE A 315 11.66 38.30 18.34
N ARG A 316 12.43 39.34 18.71
CA ARG A 316 13.58 39.86 17.96
C ARG A 316 14.93 39.33 18.43
N ALA A 317 14.92 38.44 19.43
CA ALA A 317 16.12 37.83 19.96
C ALA A 317 16.97 37.16 18.86
N ARG A 318 18.30 37.21 19.03
CA ARG A 318 19.28 36.65 18.08
C ARG A 318 19.15 37.21 16.66
N ASN A 319 18.85 38.51 16.53
CA ASN A 319 18.68 39.20 15.25
C ASN A 319 17.51 38.62 14.45
N ASP A 320 16.31 38.62 15.05
CA ASP A 320 15.08 38.16 14.40
C ASP A 320 15.15 36.67 13.95
N ASP A 321 15.91 35.83 14.67
CA ASP A 321 16.14 34.41 14.34
C ASP A 321 14.85 33.58 14.33
N ALA A 322 13.84 33.98 15.09
CA ALA A 322 12.50 33.35 15.04
C ALA A 322 11.82 33.54 13.67
N LEU A 323 11.97 34.72 13.05
CA LEU A 323 11.48 34.99 11.70
C LEU A 323 12.25 34.15 10.67
N LEU A 324 13.60 34.14 10.76
CA LEU A 324 14.44 33.35 9.85
C LEU A 324 14.11 31.85 9.92
N ALA A 325 14.03 31.28 11.13
CA ALA A 325 13.73 29.88 11.33
C ALA A 325 12.33 29.51 10.81
N ALA A 326 11.33 30.37 11.04
CA ALA A 326 9.99 30.15 10.52
C ALA A 326 9.96 30.12 8.99
N VAL A 327 10.58 31.12 8.33
CA VAL A 327 10.60 31.21 6.86
C VAL A 327 11.42 30.10 6.22
N GLN A 328 12.57 29.71 6.79
CA GLN A 328 13.38 28.58 6.32
C GLN A 328 12.63 27.25 6.35
N ARG A 329 11.64 27.12 7.24
CA ARG A 329 10.79 25.93 7.39
C ARG A 329 9.40 26.12 6.77
N GLY A 330 9.17 27.23 6.05
CA GLY A 330 7.93 27.57 5.36
C GLY A 330 6.73 27.87 6.28
N HIS A 331 6.98 28.17 7.56
CA HIS A 331 5.96 28.57 8.53
C HIS A 331 5.60 30.06 8.39
N LEU A 332 4.95 30.39 7.26
CA LEU A 332 4.66 31.78 6.87
C LEU A 332 3.64 32.49 7.78
N ASP A 333 2.80 31.74 8.50
CA ASP A 333 1.90 32.27 9.53
C ASP A 333 2.64 32.76 10.78
N VAL A 334 3.66 32.01 11.21
CA VAL A 334 4.60 32.45 12.24
C VAL A 334 5.42 33.64 11.75
N ALA A 335 5.91 33.60 10.51
CA ALA A 335 6.64 34.71 9.91
C ALA A 335 5.81 36.00 9.89
N ALA A 336 4.54 35.91 9.50
CA ALA A 336 3.59 37.03 9.50
C ALA A 336 3.42 37.60 10.90
N TYR A 337 3.28 36.74 11.92
CA TYR A 337 3.21 37.19 13.31
C TYR A 337 4.51 37.83 13.79
N CYS A 338 5.69 37.28 13.44
CA CYS A 338 6.98 37.89 13.77
C CYS A 338 7.11 39.30 13.18
N ILE A 339 6.73 39.48 11.91
CA ILE A 339 6.75 40.78 11.22
C ILE A 339 5.74 41.75 11.83
N GLU A 340 4.52 41.28 12.16
CA GLU A 340 3.51 42.06 12.89
C GLU A 340 4.04 42.55 14.25
N LYS A 341 4.87 41.74 14.92
CA LYS A 341 5.53 42.08 16.18
C LYS A 341 6.87 42.81 16.02
N GLY A 342 7.20 43.26 14.81
CA GLY A 342 8.28 44.21 14.55
C GLY A 342 9.63 43.59 14.18
N CYS A 343 9.68 42.31 13.80
CA CYS A 343 10.88 41.73 13.15
C CYS A 343 11.15 42.40 11.80
N ASP A 344 12.43 42.55 11.44
CA ASP A 344 12.84 43.18 10.19
C ASP A 344 12.74 42.21 9.01
N ILE A 345 11.79 42.46 8.09
CA ILE A 345 11.60 41.66 6.87
C ILE A 345 12.82 41.69 5.94
N ASN A 346 13.71 42.69 6.06
CA ASN A 346 14.88 42.82 5.18
C ASN A 346 15.97 41.79 5.45
N ILE A 347 15.90 41.03 6.55
CA ILE A 347 16.80 39.91 6.81
C ILE A 347 16.53 38.71 5.88
N LEU A 348 15.37 38.67 5.23
CA LEU A 348 14.97 37.61 4.30
C LEU A 348 15.63 37.80 2.93
N SER A 349 15.92 36.69 2.23
CA SER A 349 16.33 36.75 0.83
C SER A 349 15.17 37.14 -0.09
N GLU A 350 15.45 37.62 -1.30
CA GLU A 350 14.39 38.01 -2.26
C GLU A 350 13.38 36.87 -2.55
N PRO A 351 13.80 35.60 -2.75
CA PRO A 351 12.86 34.48 -2.88
C PRO A 351 11.96 34.27 -1.66
N GLN A 352 12.51 34.49 -0.46
CA GLN A 352 11.77 34.38 0.80
C GLN A 352 10.76 35.51 0.96
N LYS A 353 11.14 36.75 0.59
CA LYS A 353 10.23 37.90 0.57
C LYS A 353 9.09 37.68 -0.42
N ASP A 354 9.38 37.26 -1.65
CA ASP A 354 8.36 36.95 -2.66
C ASP A 354 7.38 35.87 -2.18
N SER A 355 7.89 34.83 -1.52
CA SER A 355 7.06 33.78 -0.90
C SER A 355 6.16 34.34 0.20
N PHE A 356 6.71 35.19 1.08
CA PHE A 356 5.97 35.85 2.13
C PHE A 356 4.90 36.83 1.59
N GLU A 357 5.23 37.66 0.61
CA GLU A 357 4.30 38.62 -0.01
C GLU A 357 3.12 37.90 -0.67
N LYS A 358 3.38 36.80 -1.38
CA LYS A 358 2.32 35.94 -1.94
C LYS A 358 1.40 35.39 -0.85
N PHE A 359 1.98 34.96 0.28
CA PHE A 359 1.22 34.49 1.43
C PHE A 359 0.42 35.62 2.10
N ASP A 360 1.00 36.80 2.28
CA ASP A 360 0.32 37.96 2.88
C ASP A 360 -0.85 38.43 2.01
N VAL A 361 -0.68 38.51 0.69
CA VAL A 361 -1.77 38.78 -0.26
C VAL A 361 -2.87 37.74 -0.11
N TRP A 362 -2.50 36.46 -0.04
CA TRP A 362 -3.45 35.38 0.16
C TRP A 362 -4.21 35.50 1.48
N GLN A 363 -3.50 35.78 2.57
CA GLN A 363 -4.07 35.93 3.91
C GLN A 363 -5.07 37.10 3.93
N LYS A 364 -4.74 38.20 3.24
CA LYS A 364 -5.64 39.36 3.10
C LYS A 364 -6.92 39.04 2.31
N ILE A 365 -6.83 38.22 1.26
CA ILE A 365 -7.98 37.85 0.43
C ILE A 365 -8.84 36.77 1.12
N HIS A 366 -8.21 35.84 1.82
CA HIS A 366 -8.85 34.59 2.25
C HIS A 366 -8.94 34.39 3.77
N GLY A 367 -8.30 35.24 4.57
CA GLY A 367 -8.26 35.11 6.02
C GLY A 367 -7.14 34.18 6.48
N THR A 368 -7.44 33.27 7.42
CA THR A 368 -6.40 32.43 8.05
C THR A 368 -6.07 31.21 7.20
N CYS A 369 -4.78 30.88 7.07
CA CYS A 369 -4.32 29.70 6.36
C CYS A 369 -4.67 28.42 7.13
N PRO A 370 -5.40 27.47 6.51
CA PRO A 370 -5.61 26.16 7.11
C PRO A 370 -4.27 25.48 7.41
N SER A 371 -4.19 24.80 8.55
CA SER A 371 -2.96 24.14 8.99
C SER A 371 -2.40 23.19 7.92
N GLY A 372 -1.08 23.24 7.70
CA GLY A 372 -0.39 22.39 6.72
C GLY A 372 -0.38 22.90 5.28
N LEU A 373 -0.94 24.09 5.00
CA LEU A 373 -0.92 24.71 3.67
C LEU A 373 0.13 25.81 3.50
N HIS A 374 0.88 26.14 4.55
CA HIS A 374 1.84 27.25 4.56
C HIS A 374 2.98 27.09 3.54
N ASP A 375 3.32 25.85 3.19
CA ASP A 375 4.36 25.51 2.21
C ASP A 375 3.81 25.47 0.76
N LEU A 376 2.51 25.67 0.55
CA LEU A 376 1.86 25.51 -0.75
C LEU A 376 1.58 26.85 -1.44
N PRO A 377 1.71 26.95 -2.77
CA PRO A 377 1.59 28.22 -3.47
C PRO A 377 0.19 28.86 -3.33
N PRO A 378 0.04 30.02 -2.69
CA PRO A 378 -1.28 30.53 -2.33
C PRO A 378 -2.23 30.76 -3.51
N PHE A 379 -1.72 31.09 -4.69
CA PHE A 379 -2.51 31.47 -5.86
C PHE A 379 -3.37 30.34 -6.45
N TYR A 380 -3.10 29.07 -6.11
CA TYR A 380 -3.98 27.96 -6.49
C TYR A 380 -5.16 27.78 -5.54
N PHE A 381 -5.18 28.45 -4.40
CA PHE A 381 -6.23 28.25 -3.41
C PHE A 381 -7.59 28.71 -3.91
N LYS A 382 -8.60 27.86 -3.74
CA LYS A 382 -9.99 28.13 -4.11
C LYS A 382 -10.85 27.96 -2.86
N PRO A 383 -11.14 29.02 -2.10
CA PRO A 383 -11.67 28.90 -0.73
C PRO A 383 -12.96 28.07 -0.62
N LYS A 384 -13.94 28.34 -1.49
CA LYS A 384 -15.21 27.60 -1.51
C LYS A 384 -14.99 26.14 -1.86
N ALA A 385 -14.35 25.88 -3.00
CA ALA A 385 -14.06 24.52 -3.46
C ALA A 385 -13.19 23.76 -2.45
N PHE A 386 -12.22 24.42 -1.82
CA PHE A 386 -11.39 23.87 -0.75
C PHE A 386 -12.22 23.46 0.46
N ALA A 387 -13.05 24.36 1.01
CA ALA A 387 -13.86 24.07 2.19
C ALA A 387 -14.83 22.91 1.93
N ASP A 388 -15.50 22.91 0.79
CA ASP A 388 -16.39 21.82 0.38
C ASP A 388 -15.61 20.50 0.21
N THR A 389 -14.42 20.56 -0.39
CA THR A 389 -13.56 19.37 -0.61
C THR A 389 -12.98 18.83 0.70
N VAL A 390 -12.59 19.68 1.65
CA VAL A 390 -12.17 19.25 2.99
C VAL A 390 -13.30 18.49 3.66
N GLY A 391 -14.52 19.03 3.65
CA GLY A 391 -15.68 18.34 4.21
C GLY A 391 -15.95 16.97 3.58
N MET A 392 -15.74 16.83 2.27
CA MET A 392 -15.82 15.53 1.57
C MET A 392 -14.69 14.58 2.01
N ILE A 393 -13.47 15.09 2.16
CA ILE A 393 -12.28 14.30 2.52
C ILE A 393 -12.31 13.84 4.00
N GLU A 394 -12.83 14.67 4.89
CA GLU A 394 -12.96 14.35 6.32
C GLU A 394 -13.99 13.27 6.60
N GLN A 395 -15.06 13.19 5.80
CA GLN A 395 -16.04 12.09 5.89
C GLN A 395 -15.42 10.71 5.63
N GLU A 396 -14.26 10.67 4.98
CA GLU A 396 -13.51 9.45 4.65
C GLU A 396 -12.36 9.17 5.66
N GLY A 397 -12.28 9.93 6.76
CA GLY A 397 -11.37 9.68 7.89
C GLY A 397 -10.01 10.38 7.83
N TYR A 398 -9.75 11.20 6.80
CA TYR A 398 -8.57 12.06 6.76
C TYR A 398 -8.84 13.36 7.51
N THR A 399 -7.92 13.81 8.36
CA THR A 399 -8.13 15.05 9.15
C THR A 399 -6.89 15.95 9.16
N GLY A 400 -7.08 17.20 9.55
CA GLY A 400 -6.00 18.15 9.78
C GLY A 400 -5.14 18.42 8.54
N LYS A 401 -3.82 18.38 8.71
CA LYS A 401 -2.85 18.73 7.66
C LYS A 401 -3.04 17.90 6.38
N THR A 402 -3.33 16.60 6.51
CA THR A 402 -3.47 15.69 5.36
C THR A 402 -4.72 16.00 4.54
N ALA A 403 -5.87 16.20 5.21
CA ALA A 403 -7.12 16.55 4.55
C ALA A 403 -6.99 17.89 3.81
N ASN A 404 -6.38 18.88 4.49
CA ASN A 404 -6.11 20.19 3.90
C ASN A 404 -5.25 20.07 2.65
N ALA A 405 -4.12 19.36 2.70
CA ALA A 405 -3.21 19.24 1.54
C ALA A 405 -3.91 18.62 0.31
N TYR A 406 -4.71 17.59 0.52
CA TYR A 406 -5.45 16.92 -0.55
C TYR A 406 -6.54 17.82 -1.14
N ALA A 407 -7.32 18.47 -0.27
CA ALA A 407 -8.35 19.41 -0.69
C ALA A 407 -7.77 20.59 -1.47
N TYR A 408 -6.63 21.13 -1.03
CA TYR A 408 -5.94 22.22 -1.70
C TYR A 408 -5.58 21.87 -3.15
N HIS A 409 -4.98 20.70 -3.38
CA HIS A 409 -4.55 20.31 -4.72
C HIS A 409 -5.73 20.01 -5.65
N ALA A 410 -6.75 19.31 -5.15
CA ALA A 410 -7.96 19.02 -5.93
C ALA A 410 -8.73 20.31 -6.26
N ALA A 411 -8.98 21.16 -5.26
CA ALA A 411 -9.68 22.43 -5.45
C ALA A 411 -8.90 23.37 -6.39
N GLY A 412 -7.57 23.42 -6.27
CA GLY A 412 -6.73 24.24 -7.12
C GLY A 412 -6.67 23.76 -8.57
N LEU A 413 -6.68 22.45 -8.82
CA LEU A 413 -6.72 21.89 -10.17
C LEU A 413 -8.09 22.11 -10.84
N PHE A 414 -9.18 21.76 -10.14
CA PHE A 414 -10.52 21.77 -10.73
C PHE A 414 -11.20 23.13 -10.68
N GLY A 415 -10.76 24.02 -9.79
CA GLY A 415 -11.25 25.39 -9.70
C GLY A 415 -12.58 25.55 -8.97
N THR A 416 -13.51 24.60 -9.08
CA THR A 416 -14.85 24.66 -8.49
C THR A 416 -15.27 23.34 -7.82
N THR A 417 -16.18 23.43 -6.84
CA THR A 417 -16.74 22.27 -6.12
C THR A 417 -17.38 21.28 -7.09
N GLU A 418 -18.13 21.78 -8.08
CA GLU A 418 -18.85 20.94 -9.04
C GLU A 418 -17.90 20.07 -9.86
N ARG A 419 -16.73 20.60 -10.24
CA ARG A 419 -15.72 19.85 -11.00
C ARG A 419 -14.97 18.84 -10.11
N VAL A 420 -14.74 19.16 -8.83
CA VAL A 420 -14.21 18.20 -7.86
C VAL A 420 -15.19 17.03 -7.70
N VAL A 421 -16.47 17.33 -7.47
CA VAL A 421 -17.54 16.33 -7.36
C VAL A 421 -17.64 15.49 -8.62
N GLN A 422 -17.63 16.11 -9.80
CA GLN A 422 -17.64 15.39 -11.08
C GLN A 422 -16.46 14.41 -11.20
N TYR A 423 -15.27 14.80 -10.73
CA TYR A 423 -14.12 13.91 -10.72
C TYR A 423 -14.32 12.74 -9.74
N PHE A 424 -14.81 13.00 -8.54
CA PHE A 424 -15.09 11.96 -7.53
C PHE A 424 -16.21 11.02 -7.95
N GLU A 425 -17.29 11.51 -8.53
CA GLU A 425 -18.38 10.68 -9.05
C GLU A 425 -17.91 9.75 -10.18
N LYS A 426 -17.05 10.28 -11.07
CA LYS A 426 -16.60 9.54 -12.25
C LYS A 426 -15.47 8.56 -11.95
N TRP A 427 -14.55 8.93 -11.08
CA TRP A 427 -13.30 8.19 -10.84
C TRP A 427 -13.11 7.73 -9.40
N GLY A 428 -13.87 8.26 -8.45
CA GLY A 428 -13.98 7.79 -7.07
C GLY A 428 -14.81 6.52 -7.01
N VAL A 429 -14.30 5.44 -7.61
CA VAL A 429 -14.93 4.12 -7.51
C VAL A 429 -14.69 3.58 -6.10
N ALA A 430 -15.68 2.86 -5.53
CA ALA A 430 -15.54 2.28 -4.21
C ALA A 430 -14.44 1.20 -4.14
N GLY A 431 -13.25 1.66 -3.72
CA GLY A 431 -12.03 0.92 -3.38
C GLY A 431 -11.78 0.85 -1.86
N LYS A 432 -10.62 0.33 -1.43
CA LYS A 432 -10.22 0.30 0.00
C LYS A 432 -9.97 1.73 0.56
N GLN A 433 -9.50 2.65 -0.29
CA GLN A 433 -9.26 4.06 0.02
C GLN A 433 -9.56 4.94 -1.21
N PRO A 434 -10.83 5.21 -1.54
CA PRO A 434 -11.23 5.85 -2.80
C PRO A 434 -10.59 7.24 -3.03
N LEU A 435 -10.33 8.01 -1.96
CA LEU A 435 -9.61 9.29 -2.06
C LEU A 435 -8.09 9.15 -2.20
N HIS A 436 -7.49 8.11 -1.62
CA HIS A 436 -6.08 7.81 -1.83
C HIS A 436 -5.84 7.50 -3.31
N ASP A 437 -6.66 6.63 -3.91
CA ASP A 437 -6.46 6.20 -5.30
C ASP A 437 -6.79 7.29 -6.35
N THR A 438 -7.39 8.41 -5.93
CA THR A 438 -7.84 9.49 -6.82
C THR A 438 -7.18 10.85 -6.52
N VAL A 439 -7.29 11.35 -5.29
CA VAL A 439 -6.86 12.71 -4.90
C VAL A 439 -5.40 12.80 -4.53
N GLN A 440 -4.83 11.77 -3.91
CA GLN A 440 -3.43 11.85 -3.45
C GLN A 440 -2.46 12.14 -4.60
N HIS A 441 -2.81 11.70 -5.80
CA HIS A 441 -1.98 11.81 -6.99
C HIS A 441 -2.10 13.19 -7.65
N ILE A 442 -3.12 13.98 -7.28
CA ILE A 442 -3.24 15.36 -7.71
C ILE A 442 -2.24 16.17 -6.88
N ARG A 443 -1.14 16.55 -7.53
CA ARG A 443 -0.11 17.40 -6.96
C ARG A 443 0.12 18.55 -7.92
N LEU A 444 -0.21 19.75 -7.47
CA LEU A 444 0.05 20.98 -8.21
C LEU A 444 1.56 21.25 -8.18
N PRO A 445 2.16 21.71 -9.29
CA PRO A 445 3.57 22.04 -9.32
C PRO A 445 3.87 23.20 -8.34
N GLN A 446 5.05 23.15 -7.71
CA GLN A 446 5.53 24.24 -6.85
C GLN A 446 6.01 25.45 -7.66
N GLU A 447 6.45 25.20 -8.90
CA GLU A 447 7.02 26.21 -9.80
C GLU A 447 6.41 26.10 -11.21
N GLY A 448 6.48 27.21 -11.95
CA GLY A 448 5.93 27.30 -13.30
C GLY A 448 4.44 27.60 -13.34
N ARG A 449 3.98 28.18 -14.46
CA ARG A 449 2.57 28.47 -14.70
C ARG A 449 2.01 27.45 -15.68
N PHE A 450 0.82 26.94 -15.39
CA PHE A 450 0.13 25.99 -16.23
C PHE A 450 -1.37 26.31 -16.27
N ASN A 451 -2.04 25.85 -17.33
CA ASN A 451 -3.47 26.00 -17.49
C ASN A 451 -4.20 24.94 -16.67
N ALA A 452 -4.56 25.28 -15.43
CA ALA A 452 -5.29 24.39 -14.52
C ALA A 452 -6.62 23.91 -15.11
N ALA A 453 -7.32 24.74 -15.90
CA ALA A 453 -8.58 24.35 -16.52
C ALA A 453 -8.38 23.22 -17.55
N ALA A 454 -7.40 23.38 -18.45
CA ALA A 454 -7.05 22.39 -19.47
C ALA A 454 -6.56 21.08 -18.85
N TRP A 455 -5.69 21.17 -17.85
CA TRP A 455 -5.23 20.01 -17.08
C TRP A 455 -6.37 19.34 -16.32
N GLY A 456 -7.24 20.11 -15.68
CA GLY A 456 -8.45 19.61 -15.02
C GLY A 456 -9.39 18.87 -15.98
N ASP A 457 -9.58 19.37 -17.21
CA ASP A 457 -10.38 18.70 -18.24
C ASP A 457 -9.74 17.39 -18.72
N ALA A 458 -8.43 17.41 -18.92
CA ALA A 458 -7.67 16.21 -19.28
C ALA A 458 -7.75 15.15 -18.16
N VAL A 459 -7.67 15.56 -16.90
CA VAL A 459 -7.81 14.68 -15.72
C VAL A 459 -9.25 14.17 -15.59
N LEU A 460 -10.28 14.99 -15.78
CA LEU A 460 -11.67 14.55 -15.82
C LEU A 460 -11.91 13.51 -16.93
N LYS A 461 -11.24 13.66 -18.07
CA LYS A 461 -11.34 12.71 -19.19
C LYS A 461 -10.64 11.39 -18.90
N HIS A 462 -9.42 11.42 -18.34
CA HIS A 462 -8.52 10.24 -18.28
C HIS A 462 -8.32 9.66 -16.89
N GLY A 463 -8.77 10.33 -15.83
CA GLY A 463 -8.75 9.82 -14.47
C GLY A 463 -7.38 9.91 -13.78
N PRO A 464 -7.15 9.06 -12.75
CA PRO A 464 -5.95 9.09 -11.91
C PRO A 464 -4.61 9.00 -12.68
N LYS A 465 -4.55 8.27 -13.81
CA LYS A 465 -3.33 8.18 -14.62
C LYS A 465 -2.87 9.56 -15.13
N MET A 466 -3.80 10.43 -15.53
CA MET A 466 -3.49 11.78 -15.95
C MET A 466 -3.19 12.69 -14.74
N ALA A 467 -3.88 12.47 -13.61
CA ALA A 467 -3.65 13.24 -12.38
C ALA A 467 -2.19 13.14 -11.90
N ARG A 468 -1.58 11.96 -12.01
CA ARG A 468 -0.16 11.72 -11.66
C ARG A 468 0.82 12.59 -12.44
N LEU A 469 0.43 13.07 -13.62
CA LEU A 469 1.27 13.91 -14.47
C LEU A 469 1.20 15.40 -14.10
N VAL A 470 0.19 15.82 -13.33
CA VAL A 470 -0.05 17.24 -12.99
C VAL A 470 1.13 17.85 -12.23
N LYS A 471 1.89 17.05 -11.46
CA LYS A 471 3.09 17.51 -10.76
C LYS A 471 4.15 18.10 -11.70
N PHE A 472 4.13 17.71 -12.98
CA PHE A 472 5.04 18.21 -14.01
C PHE A 472 4.44 19.32 -14.87
N ALA A 473 3.20 19.76 -14.60
CA ALA A 473 2.51 20.75 -15.43
C ALA A 473 3.25 22.10 -15.51
N GLY A 474 4.14 22.40 -14.56
CA GLY A 474 5.03 23.56 -14.63
C GLY A 474 6.02 23.53 -15.82
N LYS A 475 6.30 22.36 -16.40
CA LYS A 475 7.15 22.16 -17.59
C LYS A 475 6.35 22.05 -18.89
N LEU A 476 5.06 21.69 -18.81
CA LEU A 476 4.14 21.58 -19.94
C LEU A 476 2.84 22.34 -19.62
N PRO A 477 2.75 23.63 -20.01
CA PRO A 477 1.65 24.50 -19.59
C PRO A 477 0.26 23.98 -19.95
N GLU A 478 0.12 23.20 -21.03
CA GLU A 478 -1.14 22.53 -21.42
C GLU A 478 -0.92 21.06 -21.81
N PRO A 479 -1.85 20.14 -21.49
CA PRO A 479 -1.80 18.77 -21.98
C PRO A 479 -1.89 18.71 -23.51
N LEU A 480 -1.49 17.60 -24.12
CA LEU A 480 -1.55 17.44 -25.57
C LEU A 480 -2.88 16.84 -26.04
N LYS A 481 -3.28 17.18 -27.26
CA LYS A 481 -4.51 16.70 -27.92
C LYS A 481 -4.22 15.70 -29.05
N ASN A 482 -5.17 14.81 -29.27
CA ASN A 482 -5.27 13.99 -30.48
C ASN A 482 -5.65 14.86 -31.69
N ALA A 483 -5.56 14.30 -32.90
CA ALA A 483 -5.93 15.01 -34.13
C ALA A 483 -7.40 15.43 -34.16
N ASP A 484 -8.27 14.68 -33.45
CA ASP A 484 -9.69 14.98 -33.27
C ASP A 484 -9.98 16.10 -32.25
N GLY A 485 -8.95 16.76 -31.73
CA GLY A 485 -9.07 17.83 -30.73
C GLY A 485 -9.33 17.36 -29.30
N THR A 486 -9.40 16.05 -29.06
CA THR A 486 -9.65 15.51 -27.72
C THR A 486 -8.34 15.31 -26.92
N TRP A 487 -8.36 15.51 -25.59
CA TRP A 487 -7.15 15.34 -24.77
C TRP A 487 -6.56 13.92 -24.88
N SER A 488 -5.23 13.82 -24.97
CA SER A 488 -4.49 12.57 -25.19
C SER A 488 -3.57 12.26 -24.01
N TYR A 489 -3.85 11.16 -23.29
CA TYR A 489 -2.97 10.68 -22.24
C TYR A 489 -1.59 10.29 -22.79
N LYS A 490 -1.56 9.46 -23.84
CA LYS A 490 -0.31 8.94 -24.42
C LYS A 490 0.63 10.06 -24.84
N LYS A 491 0.17 11.01 -25.66
CA LYS A 491 1.00 12.14 -26.12
C LYS A 491 1.50 13.00 -24.96
N THR A 492 0.62 13.30 -23.99
CA THR A 492 0.99 14.14 -22.84
C THR A 492 2.06 13.45 -21.99
N TRP A 493 1.91 12.15 -21.75
CA TRP A 493 2.87 11.33 -21.02
C TRP A 493 4.22 11.22 -21.76
N GLU A 494 4.21 10.96 -23.08
CA GLU A 494 5.42 10.92 -23.92
C GLU A 494 6.18 12.24 -23.90
N GLU A 495 5.48 13.37 -23.91
CA GLU A 495 6.09 14.70 -23.87
C GLU A 495 6.71 14.99 -22.49
N LEU A 496 5.98 14.70 -21.41
CA LEU A 496 6.45 14.95 -20.06
C LEU A 496 7.61 14.04 -19.64
N ALA A 497 7.67 12.83 -20.18
CA ALA A 497 8.76 11.89 -19.89
C ALA A 497 10.13 12.47 -20.23
N LYS A 498 10.21 13.31 -21.26
CA LYS A 498 11.44 14.01 -21.66
C LYS A 498 12.04 14.88 -20.56
N PHE A 499 11.19 15.42 -19.69
CA PHE A 499 11.57 16.31 -18.58
C PHE A 499 11.62 15.59 -17.24
N SER A 500 11.30 14.29 -17.23
CA SER A 500 11.31 13.47 -16.01
C SER A 500 12.70 12.93 -15.70
N TYR A 501 13.65 13.03 -16.64
CA TYR A 501 15.03 12.54 -16.52
C TYR A 501 16.03 13.55 -17.08
N GLU A 502 17.25 13.60 -16.51
CA GLU A 502 18.31 14.56 -16.90
C GLU A 502 18.65 14.50 -18.40
N ASN A 503 18.78 13.29 -18.97
CA ASN A 503 19.00 13.08 -20.42
C ASN A 503 17.73 12.63 -21.17
N GLY A 504 16.54 12.81 -20.59
CA GLY A 504 15.27 12.36 -21.17
C GLY A 504 14.96 12.97 -22.55
N VAL A 505 15.38 14.21 -22.79
CA VAL A 505 15.24 14.90 -24.09
C VAL A 505 16.07 14.22 -25.19
N GLN A 506 17.24 13.65 -24.85
CA GLN A 506 18.13 13.01 -25.81
C GLN A 506 17.61 11.63 -26.23
N HIS A 507 16.85 10.96 -25.35
CA HIS A 507 16.29 9.64 -25.61
C HIS A 507 14.80 9.53 -25.23
N PRO A 508 13.90 10.27 -25.92
CA PRO A 508 12.50 10.46 -25.50
C PRO A 508 11.70 9.16 -25.45
N ALA A 509 12.00 8.19 -26.32
CA ALA A 509 11.35 6.88 -26.30
C ALA A 509 11.75 6.05 -25.07
N LEU A 510 13.01 6.17 -24.61
CA LEU A 510 13.47 5.49 -23.40
C LEU A 510 12.85 6.16 -22.18
N ALA A 511 12.86 7.49 -22.15
CA ALA A 511 12.29 8.28 -21.07
C ALA A 511 10.81 7.96 -20.87
N ALA A 512 10.06 7.88 -21.97
CA ALA A 512 8.68 7.44 -21.95
C ALA A 512 8.56 6.07 -21.28
N ILE A 513 9.26 5.05 -21.79
CA ILE A 513 9.15 3.69 -21.23
C ILE A 513 9.54 3.65 -19.75
N CYS A 514 10.67 4.25 -19.35
CA CYS A 514 11.10 4.35 -17.94
C CYS A 514 10.02 4.97 -17.05
N LEU A 515 9.43 6.09 -17.48
CA LEU A 515 8.36 6.75 -16.72
C LEU A 515 7.09 5.88 -16.62
N GLY A 516 6.83 5.05 -17.63
CA GLY A 516 5.73 4.09 -17.63
C GLY A 516 5.89 2.98 -16.59
N TYR A 517 7.12 2.52 -16.37
CA TYR A 517 7.46 1.47 -15.40
C TYR A 517 7.88 2.01 -14.02
N GLY A 518 8.02 3.32 -13.87
CA GLY A 518 8.33 3.96 -12.59
C GLY A 518 9.81 3.90 -12.21
N TRP A 519 10.69 3.77 -13.19
CA TRP A 519 12.14 3.79 -13.02
C TRP A 519 12.65 5.19 -12.62
N ASP A 520 13.77 5.24 -11.91
CA ASP A 520 14.39 6.49 -11.47
C ASP A 520 15.47 7.00 -12.44
N ASP A 521 16.15 8.08 -12.06
CA ASP A 521 17.21 8.70 -12.87
C ASP A 521 18.42 7.75 -13.05
N ASP A 522 18.76 6.96 -12.04
CA ASP A 522 19.90 6.03 -12.11
C ASP A 522 19.60 4.88 -13.08
N ASP A 523 18.40 4.31 -13.00
CA ASP A 523 17.90 3.29 -13.93
C ASP A 523 17.90 3.78 -15.39
N PHE A 524 17.44 5.03 -15.60
CA PHE A 524 17.40 5.65 -16.92
C PHE A 524 18.81 5.84 -17.50
N GLU A 525 19.75 6.35 -16.70
CA GLU A 525 21.14 6.58 -17.14
C GLU A 525 21.87 5.28 -17.46
N ASP A 526 21.65 4.22 -16.69
CA ASP A 526 22.27 2.94 -16.97
C ASP A 526 21.70 2.29 -18.24
N ALA A 527 20.38 2.33 -18.44
CA ALA A 527 19.76 1.90 -19.70
C ALA A 527 20.33 2.68 -20.90
N PHE A 528 20.47 4.00 -20.77
CA PHE A 528 21.04 4.87 -21.79
C PHE A 528 22.49 4.49 -22.15
N LYS A 529 23.37 4.29 -21.16
CA LYS A 529 24.76 3.83 -21.36
C LYS A 529 24.82 2.47 -22.06
N HIS A 530 23.94 1.55 -21.70
CA HIS A 530 23.87 0.22 -22.32
C HIS A 530 23.50 0.30 -23.81
N ILE A 531 22.47 1.08 -24.15
CA ILE A 531 22.06 1.29 -25.55
C ILE A 531 23.24 1.83 -26.37
N GLN A 532 23.93 2.86 -25.87
CA GLN A 532 25.10 3.44 -26.55
C GLN A 532 26.22 2.42 -26.77
N LYS A 533 26.57 1.65 -25.73
CA LYS A 533 27.60 0.61 -25.80
C LYS A 533 27.26 -0.47 -26.83
N TYR A 534 26.01 -0.91 -26.88
CA TYR A 534 25.58 -1.95 -27.82
C TYR A 534 25.49 -1.47 -29.26
N GLN A 535 24.96 -0.26 -29.50
CA GLN A 535 24.93 0.35 -30.83
C GLN A 535 26.34 0.50 -31.42
N GLN A 536 27.32 0.92 -30.60
CA GLN A 536 28.73 1.01 -31.02
C GLN A 536 29.33 -0.37 -31.37
N LYS A 537 29.07 -1.40 -30.54
CA LYS A 537 29.58 -2.76 -30.77
C LYS A 537 28.97 -3.41 -32.02
N TYR A 538 27.72 -3.10 -32.33
CA TYR A 538 27.02 -3.67 -33.48
C TYR A 538 27.42 -2.99 -34.79
N ALA A 539 27.54 -1.65 -34.80
CA ALA A 539 28.04 -0.89 -35.94
C ALA A 539 29.48 -1.32 -36.34
N ALA A 540 30.30 -1.75 -35.37
CA ALA A 540 31.64 -2.26 -35.63
C ALA A 540 31.70 -3.69 -36.24
N ASN A 541 30.58 -4.42 -36.29
CA ASN A 541 30.51 -5.84 -36.68
C ASN A 541 29.70 -6.12 -37.96
N ASP A 542 29.42 -5.09 -38.77
CA ASP A 542 28.53 -5.10 -39.94
C ASP A 542 28.89 -6.14 -41.05
N ASN A 543 30.01 -6.86 -40.92
CA ASN A 543 30.53 -7.81 -41.89
C ASN A 543 30.22 -9.31 -41.62
N LYS A 544 29.41 -9.67 -40.61
CA LYS A 544 28.98 -11.06 -40.42
C LYS A 544 27.65 -11.35 -41.14
N LYS A 545 27.74 -12.04 -42.28
CA LYS A 545 26.60 -12.61 -43.04
C LYS A 545 25.69 -13.48 -42.14
N PRO A 546 24.37 -13.53 -42.39
CA PRO A 546 23.39 -14.19 -41.53
C PRO A 546 23.47 -15.71 -41.67
N GLY A 547 23.89 -16.38 -40.59
CA GLY A 547 23.72 -17.81 -40.41
C GLY A 547 23.49 -18.08 -38.93
N ASN A 548 22.29 -18.59 -38.58
CA ASN A 548 21.82 -18.98 -37.24
C ASN A 548 21.01 -17.94 -36.41
N ARG A 549 20.18 -17.07 -37.01
CA ARG A 549 19.23 -16.22 -36.24
C ARG A 549 17.99 -17.02 -35.81
N ILE A 550 17.33 -16.64 -34.71
CA ILE A 550 15.96 -17.10 -34.45
C ILE A 550 15.04 -16.49 -35.53
N PRO A 551 14.02 -17.21 -36.02
CA PRO A 551 13.24 -16.79 -37.18
C PRO A 551 12.32 -15.60 -36.86
N GLU A 552 12.19 -14.65 -37.78
CA GLU A 552 11.19 -13.59 -37.69
C GLU A 552 9.82 -14.19 -38.03
N ILE A 553 9.07 -14.59 -37.00
CA ILE A 553 7.73 -15.17 -37.13
C ILE A 553 6.71 -14.20 -36.53
N SER A 554 5.60 -14.02 -37.25
CA SER A 554 4.42 -13.28 -36.80
C SER A 554 3.19 -14.16 -36.98
N ILE A 555 2.35 -14.24 -35.96
CA ILE A 555 1.12 -15.05 -35.92
C ILE A 555 -0.03 -14.14 -35.47
N ASP A 556 -1.14 -14.17 -36.23
CA ASP A 556 -2.36 -13.43 -35.91
C ASP A 556 -3.05 -14.07 -34.69
N GLY A 557 -3.57 -13.24 -33.80
CA GLY A 557 -4.34 -13.61 -32.63
C GLY A 557 -5.46 -14.61 -32.87
N LYS A 558 -6.11 -14.54 -34.04
CA LYS A 558 -7.17 -15.48 -34.43
C LYS A 558 -6.67 -16.91 -34.52
N ASP A 559 -5.41 -17.10 -34.91
CA ASP A 559 -4.81 -18.43 -35.06
C ASP A 559 -4.50 -19.10 -33.71
N PHE A 560 -4.61 -18.35 -32.60
CA PHE A 560 -4.49 -18.87 -31.24
C PHE A 560 -5.65 -18.44 -30.32
N ASP A 561 -6.83 -18.21 -30.88
CA ASP A 561 -8.08 -17.88 -30.15
C ASP A 561 -8.00 -16.62 -29.28
N LYS A 562 -7.34 -15.59 -29.79
CA LYS A 562 -7.20 -14.29 -29.11
C LYS A 562 -7.21 -13.12 -30.11
N ASP A 563 -8.37 -12.85 -30.70
CA ASP A 563 -8.56 -11.79 -31.70
C ASP A 563 -8.14 -10.39 -31.19
N GLY A 564 -7.53 -9.59 -32.08
CA GLY A 564 -6.97 -8.26 -31.76
C GLY A 564 -5.58 -8.28 -31.11
N TYR A 565 -4.92 -9.44 -31.11
CA TYR A 565 -3.56 -9.62 -30.61
C TYR A 565 -2.65 -10.17 -31.69
N ARG A 566 -1.34 -10.04 -31.49
CA ARG A 566 -0.34 -10.59 -32.40
C ARG A 566 0.82 -11.18 -31.63
N PHE A 567 1.21 -12.40 -31.97
CA PHE A 567 2.45 -13.01 -31.48
C PHE A 567 3.57 -12.76 -32.49
N TYR A 568 4.68 -12.15 -32.07
CA TYR A 568 5.79 -11.88 -32.97
C TYR A 568 7.12 -11.73 -32.24
N LYS A 569 8.24 -11.88 -32.96
CA LYS A 569 9.57 -11.56 -32.45
C LYS A 569 9.74 -10.05 -32.37
N LEU A 570 10.17 -9.52 -31.22
CA LEU A 570 10.55 -8.11 -31.11
C LEU A 570 11.72 -7.80 -32.06
N PRO A 571 11.67 -6.67 -32.78
CA PRO A 571 12.76 -6.24 -33.65
C PRO A 571 14.07 -6.09 -32.89
N ASP A 572 15.18 -6.38 -33.56
CA ASP A 572 16.52 -6.12 -33.02
C ASP A 572 16.63 -4.60 -32.74
N GLY A 573 17.04 -4.24 -31.51
CA GLY A 573 17.16 -2.85 -31.06
C GLY A 573 15.86 -2.25 -30.53
N ASP A 574 14.78 -3.01 -30.38
CA ASP A 574 13.56 -2.54 -29.73
C ASP A 574 13.80 -2.35 -28.22
N LEU A 575 13.66 -1.11 -27.75
CA LEU A 575 13.90 -0.73 -26.35
C LEU A 575 13.07 -1.54 -25.37
N ARG A 576 11.87 -2.01 -25.76
CA ARG A 576 11.01 -2.82 -24.90
C ARG A 576 11.67 -4.13 -24.48
N GLY A 577 12.60 -4.65 -25.28
CA GLY A 577 13.43 -5.80 -24.93
C GLY A 577 14.32 -5.57 -23.69
N LEU A 578 14.64 -4.31 -23.34
CA LEU A 578 15.35 -3.95 -22.10
C LEU A 578 14.44 -4.07 -20.86
N PHE A 579 13.13 -3.96 -21.04
CA PHE A 579 12.14 -3.88 -19.96
C PHE A 579 11.44 -5.23 -19.70
N LEU A 580 11.52 -6.20 -20.62
CA LEU A 580 10.85 -7.50 -20.44
C LEU A 580 11.45 -8.32 -19.28
N GLY A 581 12.76 -8.19 -19.01
CA GLY A 581 13.40 -8.82 -17.85
C GLY A 581 12.90 -8.28 -16.50
N GLU A 582 12.53 -6.99 -16.46
CA GLU A 582 11.93 -6.33 -15.30
C GLU A 582 10.49 -6.78 -15.05
N MET A 583 9.68 -6.84 -16.13
CA MET A 583 8.28 -7.26 -16.04
C MET A 583 8.08 -8.69 -15.53
N THR A 584 9.12 -9.50 -15.57
CA THR A 584 9.09 -10.95 -15.29
C THR A 584 9.81 -11.31 -13.99
N ASN A 585 10.38 -10.31 -13.29
CA ASN A 585 11.26 -10.50 -12.14
C ASN A 585 12.35 -11.56 -12.41
N CYS A 586 12.82 -11.59 -13.66
CA CYS A 586 13.83 -12.51 -14.13
C CYS A 586 15.21 -11.95 -13.79
N CYS A 587 16.25 -12.78 -13.74
CA CYS A 587 17.64 -12.34 -13.53
C CYS A 587 18.16 -11.39 -14.64
N GLN A 588 17.32 -10.97 -15.56
CA GLN A 588 17.64 -10.17 -16.76
C GLN A 588 17.36 -8.68 -16.52
N HIS A 589 17.04 -8.30 -15.28
CA HIS A 589 16.84 -6.92 -14.88
C HIS A 589 18.17 -6.14 -14.84
N LEU A 590 18.12 -4.90 -15.33
CA LEU A 590 19.25 -3.98 -15.42
C LEU A 590 19.88 -3.70 -14.04
N ALA A 591 19.10 -3.61 -12.96
CA ALA A 591 19.63 -3.32 -11.62
C ALA A 591 20.29 -4.50 -10.89
N ASN A 592 20.27 -5.74 -11.42
CA ASN A 592 20.82 -6.90 -10.68
C ASN A 592 21.85 -7.77 -11.42
N ALA A 593 21.86 -7.82 -12.76
CA ALA A 593 22.68 -8.83 -13.49
C ALA A 593 23.63 -8.32 -14.56
N GLY A 594 24.00 -7.03 -14.51
CA GLY A 594 25.10 -6.50 -15.31
C GLY A 594 24.90 -6.58 -16.83
N ALA A 595 25.80 -5.92 -17.55
CA ALA A 595 25.69 -5.65 -18.97
C ALA A 595 25.33 -6.85 -19.88
N ASP A 596 25.69 -8.08 -19.51
CA ASP A 596 25.72 -9.22 -20.42
C ASP A 596 24.34 -9.82 -20.74
N CYS A 597 23.37 -9.77 -19.81
CA CYS A 597 22.02 -10.32 -20.04
C CYS A 597 21.16 -9.38 -20.90
N THR A 598 21.27 -8.08 -20.68
CA THR A 598 20.54 -7.03 -21.41
C THR A 598 20.83 -7.06 -22.92
N GLY A 599 22.07 -7.40 -23.31
CA GLY A 599 22.44 -7.58 -24.72
C GLY A 599 21.74 -8.72 -25.44
N HIS A 600 21.30 -9.76 -24.71
CA HIS A 600 20.72 -10.95 -25.32
C HIS A 600 19.27 -10.75 -25.81
N GLY A 601 18.54 -9.82 -25.21
CA GLY A 601 17.18 -9.45 -25.61
C GLY A 601 17.11 -8.25 -26.53
N PHE A 602 18.06 -7.30 -26.38
CA PHE A 602 18.07 -6.06 -27.13
C PHE A 602 18.73 -6.19 -28.52
N LEU A 603 19.88 -6.87 -28.66
CA LEU A 603 20.66 -6.89 -29.92
C LEU A 603 21.38 -8.24 -30.19
N SER A 604 20.79 -9.38 -29.86
CA SER A 604 21.45 -10.70 -30.00
C SER A 604 21.34 -11.34 -31.38
N GLU A 605 22.44 -11.92 -31.85
CA GLU A 605 22.51 -12.70 -33.09
C GLU A 605 21.77 -14.05 -33.03
N HIS A 606 21.53 -14.62 -31.83
CA HIS A 606 21.02 -16.00 -31.67
C HIS A 606 19.91 -16.15 -30.62
N SER A 607 19.43 -15.03 -30.09
CA SER A 607 18.35 -15.00 -29.11
C SER A 607 17.52 -13.74 -29.28
N GLY A 608 16.36 -13.70 -28.64
CA GLY A 608 15.48 -12.53 -28.65
C GLY A 608 14.19 -12.84 -27.92
N PHE A 609 13.27 -11.90 -27.92
CA PHE A 609 11.97 -12.08 -27.28
C PHE A 609 10.88 -12.24 -28.31
N TYR A 610 10.07 -13.29 -28.18
CA TYR A 610 8.74 -13.28 -28.75
C TYR A 610 7.76 -12.71 -27.74
N VAL A 611 6.82 -11.91 -28.23
CA VAL A 611 5.82 -11.23 -27.41
C VAL A 611 4.44 -11.44 -28.00
N VAL A 612 3.42 -11.37 -27.14
CA VAL A 612 2.03 -11.17 -27.54
C VAL A 612 1.65 -9.74 -27.20
N GLU A 613 1.28 -8.99 -28.23
CA GLU A 613 0.92 -7.57 -28.13
C GLU A 613 -0.55 -7.36 -28.49
N GLU A 614 -1.26 -6.52 -27.73
CA GLU A 614 -2.58 -6.02 -28.13
C GLU A 614 -2.42 -4.95 -29.21
N GLU A 615 -2.97 -5.18 -30.40
CA GLU A 615 -2.68 -4.35 -31.58
C GLU A 615 -3.16 -2.89 -31.44
N LYS A 616 -4.17 -2.62 -30.61
CA LYS A 616 -4.74 -1.28 -30.43
C LYS A 616 -3.94 -0.41 -29.46
N THR A 617 -3.44 -1.00 -28.38
CA THR A 617 -2.78 -0.27 -27.29
C THR A 617 -1.27 -0.36 -27.38
N GLY A 618 -0.74 -1.41 -28.03
CA GLY A 618 0.67 -1.77 -28.02
C GLY A 618 1.12 -2.42 -26.71
N GLU A 619 0.18 -2.81 -25.85
CA GLU A 619 0.46 -3.45 -24.57
C GLU A 619 0.95 -4.89 -24.78
N ILE A 620 2.10 -5.22 -24.19
CA ILE A 620 2.64 -6.58 -24.21
C ILE A 620 2.04 -7.34 -23.02
N ILE A 621 1.31 -8.40 -23.32
CA ILE A 621 0.54 -9.16 -22.34
C ILE A 621 1.11 -10.57 -22.09
N ALA A 622 2.03 -11.02 -22.94
CA ALA A 622 2.75 -12.27 -22.77
C ALA A 622 4.10 -12.23 -23.48
N GLN A 623 5.06 -13.03 -23.04
CA GLN A 623 6.40 -13.09 -23.61
C GLN A 623 7.01 -14.50 -23.52
N SER A 624 8.01 -14.73 -24.36
CA SER A 624 8.98 -15.81 -24.21
C SER A 624 10.34 -15.33 -24.70
N TRP A 625 11.37 -15.47 -23.86
CA TRP A 625 12.73 -15.45 -24.36
C TRP A 625 12.96 -16.66 -25.26
N ALA A 626 13.66 -16.48 -26.36
CA ALA A 626 13.89 -17.51 -27.35
C ALA A 626 15.34 -17.54 -27.80
N TRP A 627 15.84 -18.74 -28.11
CA TRP A 627 17.22 -18.95 -28.52
C TRP A 627 17.41 -20.20 -29.39
N ARG A 628 18.51 -20.25 -30.17
CA ARG A 628 18.92 -21.42 -30.96
C ARG A 628 19.79 -22.38 -30.15
N GLY A 629 19.40 -23.66 -30.11
CA GLY A 629 20.15 -24.72 -29.44
C GLY A 629 21.35 -25.24 -30.25
N LYS A 630 22.30 -25.92 -29.59
CA LYS A 630 23.45 -26.59 -30.23
C LYS A 630 23.05 -27.69 -31.21
N ASP A 631 21.84 -28.21 -31.05
CA ASP A 631 21.15 -29.19 -31.88
C ASP A 631 20.22 -28.54 -32.91
N ASP A 632 20.34 -27.23 -33.11
CA ASP A 632 19.54 -26.44 -34.05
C ASP A 632 18.02 -26.46 -33.74
N ALA A 633 17.65 -26.73 -32.50
CA ALA A 633 16.29 -26.51 -32.02
C ALA A 633 16.03 -25.00 -31.81
N LEU A 634 14.81 -24.54 -32.06
CA LEU A 634 14.32 -23.26 -31.52
C LEU A 634 13.76 -23.55 -30.13
N VAL A 635 14.25 -22.84 -29.12
CA VAL A 635 13.79 -23.01 -27.75
C VAL A 635 13.12 -21.73 -27.28
N LEU A 636 11.88 -21.85 -26.84
CA LEU A 636 11.17 -20.88 -26.01
C LEU A 636 11.47 -21.22 -24.56
N ASP A 637 12.15 -20.34 -23.84
CA ASP A 637 12.67 -20.62 -22.49
C ASP A 637 11.53 -20.79 -21.47
N SER A 638 10.51 -19.94 -21.56
CA SER A 638 9.30 -19.98 -20.74
C SER A 638 8.14 -19.31 -21.49
N LEU A 639 6.90 -19.68 -21.16
CA LEU A 639 5.71 -18.99 -21.68
C LEU A 639 5.06 -18.19 -20.55
N GLU A 640 5.24 -16.88 -20.57
CA GLU A 640 4.89 -16.02 -19.44
C GLU A 640 3.77 -15.06 -19.79
N SER A 641 2.78 -14.95 -18.90
CA SER A 641 1.66 -14.02 -19.04
C SER A 641 1.90 -12.82 -18.13
N LEU A 642 1.98 -11.61 -18.69
CA LEU A 642 2.44 -10.39 -18.02
C LEU A 642 1.32 -9.48 -17.52
N GLY A 643 0.13 -9.57 -18.12
CA GLY A 643 -0.92 -8.57 -17.89
C GLY A 643 -2.21 -8.86 -18.66
N GLY A 644 -2.78 -10.04 -18.48
CA GLY A 644 -4.03 -10.44 -19.14
C GLY A 644 -4.28 -11.94 -19.04
N HIS A 645 -5.51 -12.38 -19.30
CA HIS A 645 -5.81 -13.81 -19.32
C HIS A 645 -5.30 -14.42 -20.64
N PHE A 646 -4.28 -15.27 -20.53
CA PHE A 646 -3.76 -16.12 -21.60
C PHE A 646 -3.82 -17.57 -21.12
N SER A 647 -4.83 -18.30 -21.60
CA SER A 647 -5.12 -19.66 -21.12
C SER A 647 -4.10 -20.68 -21.61
N THR A 648 -4.00 -21.82 -20.91
CA THR A 648 -3.20 -22.96 -21.35
C THR A 648 -3.58 -23.43 -22.76
N ALA A 649 -4.88 -23.44 -23.11
CA ALA A 649 -5.34 -23.83 -24.44
C ALA A 649 -4.84 -22.87 -25.53
N GLN A 650 -4.83 -21.55 -25.25
CA GLN A 650 -4.27 -20.55 -26.17
C GLN A 650 -2.76 -20.72 -26.34
N TRP A 651 -2.02 -21.03 -25.27
CA TRP A 651 -0.59 -21.34 -25.35
C TRP A 651 -0.31 -22.60 -26.19
N GLU A 652 -1.09 -23.66 -26.00
CA GLU A 652 -0.95 -24.88 -26.79
C GLU A 652 -1.27 -24.64 -28.26
N LYS A 653 -2.30 -23.85 -28.56
CA LYS A 653 -2.67 -23.51 -29.93
C LYS A 653 -1.57 -22.66 -30.59
N LEU A 654 -1.10 -21.61 -29.91
CA LEU A 654 0.00 -20.78 -30.37
C LEU A 654 1.27 -21.61 -30.63
N ALA A 655 1.64 -22.52 -29.72
CA ALA A 655 2.80 -23.38 -29.87
C ALA A 655 2.70 -24.33 -31.08
N LYS A 656 1.50 -24.85 -31.37
CA LYS A 656 1.25 -25.65 -32.58
C LYS A 656 1.36 -24.81 -33.84
N THR A 657 0.70 -23.65 -33.88
CA THR A 657 0.78 -22.72 -35.01
C THR A 657 2.21 -22.26 -35.28
N LEU A 658 3.00 -22.02 -34.23
CA LEU A 658 4.42 -21.71 -34.34
C LEU A 658 5.22 -22.88 -34.92
N ALA A 659 4.95 -24.11 -34.49
CA ALA A 659 5.58 -25.30 -35.05
C ALA A 659 5.25 -25.48 -36.55
N ASP A 660 4.02 -25.20 -36.96
CA ASP A 660 3.60 -25.22 -38.37
C ASP A 660 4.34 -24.16 -39.18
N LYS A 661 4.47 -22.93 -38.66
CA LYS A 661 5.27 -21.86 -39.29
C LYS A 661 6.74 -22.23 -39.42
N ILE A 662 7.30 -22.91 -38.42
CA ILE A 662 8.67 -23.42 -38.49
C ILE A 662 8.82 -24.50 -39.56
N ALA A 663 7.83 -25.39 -39.71
CA ALA A 663 7.82 -26.39 -40.78
C ALA A 663 7.80 -25.72 -42.17
N GLU A 664 6.97 -24.69 -42.37
CA GLU A 664 6.96 -23.87 -43.60
C GLU A 664 8.33 -23.23 -43.88
N ILE A 665 9.02 -22.72 -42.84
CA ILE A 665 10.37 -22.15 -42.98
C ILE A 665 11.37 -23.22 -43.42
N ASN A 666 11.32 -24.41 -42.82
CA ASN A 666 12.21 -25.51 -43.18
C ASN A 666 11.99 -26.00 -44.62
N GLU A 667 10.76 -25.98 -45.13
CA GLU A 667 10.47 -26.28 -46.53
C GLU A 667 11.16 -25.31 -47.50
N ASN A 668 11.44 -24.08 -47.04
CA ASN A 668 12.11 -23.04 -47.81
C ASN A 668 13.61 -22.92 -47.47
N GLY A 669 14.22 -24.00 -46.96
CA GLY A 669 15.66 -24.07 -46.67
C GLY A 669 16.06 -23.67 -45.25
N GLY A 670 15.09 -23.60 -44.32
CA GLY A 670 15.35 -23.45 -42.89
C GLY A 670 15.99 -24.70 -42.25
N ASP A 671 16.61 -24.50 -41.08
CA ASP A 671 17.43 -25.50 -40.37
C ASP A 671 16.92 -25.80 -38.94
N ILE A 672 15.63 -25.58 -38.65
CA ILE A 672 15.09 -25.71 -37.29
C ILE A 672 14.67 -27.15 -37.04
N THR A 673 15.38 -27.87 -36.19
CA THR A 673 15.18 -29.32 -35.98
C THR A 673 13.99 -29.67 -35.07
N ALA A 674 13.63 -28.76 -34.17
CA ALA A 674 12.49 -28.90 -33.25
C ALA A 674 12.10 -27.55 -32.65
N LEU A 675 10.86 -27.45 -32.16
CA LEU A 675 10.41 -26.41 -31.24
C LEU A 675 10.38 -27.00 -29.83
N ASN A 676 11.20 -26.45 -28.93
CA ASN A 676 11.19 -26.83 -27.53
C ASN A 676 10.66 -25.68 -26.68
N ILE A 677 9.95 -26.02 -25.61
CA ILE A 677 9.37 -25.05 -24.68
C ILE A 677 9.80 -25.45 -23.27
N GLY A 678 10.48 -24.58 -22.54
CA GLY A 678 10.90 -24.87 -21.17
C GLY A 678 9.72 -25.13 -20.24
N LYS A 679 9.93 -25.97 -19.23
CA LYS A 679 8.93 -26.30 -18.21
C LYS A 679 9.05 -25.45 -16.95
N GLY A 680 10.09 -24.61 -16.87
CA GLY A 680 10.33 -23.69 -15.77
C GLY A 680 9.58 -22.36 -15.93
N GLY A 681 9.85 -21.43 -15.01
CA GLY A 681 9.20 -20.13 -14.96
C GLY A 681 7.68 -20.22 -14.76
N ALA A 682 6.94 -19.27 -15.35
CA ALA A 682 5.47 -19.23 -15.30
C ALA A 682 4.77 -20.07 -16.40
N THR A 683 5.51 -20.96 -17.07
CA THR A 683 4.96 -21.78 -18.15
C THR A 683 3.86 -22.70 -17.63
N PRO A 684 2.63 -22.67 -18.21
CA PRO A 684 1.58 -23.58 -17.77
C PRO A 684 1.91 -25.03 -18.11
N LYS A 685 1.24 -25.98 -17.45
CA LYS A 685 1.35 -27.40 -17.81
C LYS A 685 0.71 -27.63 -19.18
N LEU A 686 1.54 -27.83 -20.20
CA LEU A 686 1.10 -28.10 -21.57
C LEU A 686 0.90 -29.62 -21.80
N SER A 687 -0.03 -29.98 -22.67
CA SER A 687 -0.32 -31.36 -23.11
C SER A 687 0.65 -31.88 -24.18
N PHE A 688 1.90 -31.43 -24.15
CA PHE A 688 2.97 -31.90 -25.04
C PHE A 688 3.88 -32.92 -24.35
N ASN A 689 4.56 -33.74 -25.16
CA ASN A 689 5.52 -34.70 -24.65
C ASN A 689 6.76 -33.99 -24.07
N ALA A 690 7.34 -34.57 -23.02
CA ALA A 690 8.65 -34.14 -22.54
C ALA A 690 9.73 -34.45 -23.61
N ALA A 691 10.66 -33.52 -23.80
CA ALA A 691 11.84 -33.74 -24.61
C ALA A 691 12.67 -34.89 -24.01
N ALA A 692 13.15 -35.80 -24.86
CA ALA A 692 14.02 -36.90 -24.42
C ALA A 692 15.38 -36.39 -23.91
N LYS A 693 15.86 -35.28 -24.48
CA LYS A 693 17.02 -34.51 -24.03
C LYS A 693 16.71 -33.03 -24.21
N SER A 694 16.98 -32.22 -23.19
CA SER A 694 16.84 -30.76 -23.26
C SER A 694 17.92 -30.16 -24.15
N SER A 695 17.54 -29.28 -25.07
CA SER A 695 18.50 -28.52 -25.89
C SER A 695 19.30 -27.57 -25.01
N LYS A 696 20.53 -27.24 -25.43
CA LYS A 696 21.42 -26.29 -24.74
C LYS A 696 21.77 -25.12 -25.65
N PRO A 697 21.90 -23.87 -25.14
CA PRO A 697 22.18 -22.72 -25.98
C PRO A 697 23.53 -22.81 -26.69
N LYS A 698 23.64 -22.28 -27.93
CA LYS A 698 24.92 -22.28 -28.68
C LYS A 698 26.02 -21.46 -28.01
N LYS A 699 25.71 -20.29 -27.44
CA LYS A 699 26.70 -19.33 -26.89
C LYS A 699 26.59 -19.08 -25.38
N TYR A 700 25.66 -19.74 -24.66
CA TYR A 700 25.38 -19.42 -23.26
C TYR A 700 25.24 -20.68 -22.40
N ASN A 701 25.97 -20.76 -21.28
CA ASN A 701 26.01 -21.93 -20.38
C ASN A 701 25.37 -21.65 -19.00
N GLY A 702 24.75 -20.48 -18.79
CA GLY A 702 24.36 -20.02 -17.45
C GLY A 702 22.91 -19.57 -17.34
N TYR A 703 21.92 -20.46 -17.51
CA TYR A 703 20.60 -20.22 -16.92
C TYR A 703 19.90 -21.49 -16.44
N ARG A 704 18.99 -21.31 -15.47
CA ARG A 704 18.55 -22.32 -14.49
C ARG A 704 17.23 -23.03 -14.83
N ASP A 705 16.41 -22.50 -15.75
CA ASP A 705 14.99 -22.88 -15.84
C ASP A 705 14.61 -23.81 -17.02
N SER A 706 15.51 -24.05 -17.98
CA SER A 706 15.24 -24.88 -19.17
C SER A 706 15.79 -26.31 -19.08
N ASP A 707 16.16 -26.78 -17.89
CA ASP A 707 16.63 -28.16 -17.64
C ASP A 707 15.62 -29.23 -18.07
N LYS A 708 14.32 -28.88 -18.12
CA LYS A 708 13.25 -29.73 -18.64
C LYS A 708 12.48 -28.96 -19.71
N GLN A 709 12.24 -29.60 -20.86
CA GLN A 709 11.54 -29.01 -22.00
C GLN A 709 10.38 -29.90 -22.46
N TYR A 710 9.30 -29.30 -22.93
CA TYR A 710 8.36 -29.93 -23.85
C TYR A 710 8.97 -29.89 -25.25
N GLN A 711 8.81 -30.96 -26.02
CA GLN A 711 9.25 -31.01 -27.41
C GLN A 711 8.05 -31.12 -28.34
N ILE A 712 7.96 -30.18 -29.27
CA ILE A 712 7.01 -30.14 -30.36
C ILE A 712 7.84 -30.35 -31.63
N ARG A 713 7.69 -31.52 -32.25
CA ARG A 713 8.44 -31.80 -33.48
C ARG A 713 7.85 -30.96 -34.61
N CYS A 714 8.70 -30.14 -35.23
CA CYS A 714 8.43 -29.47 -36.48
C CYS A 714 8.63 -30.51 -37.59
N TYR A 715 7.64 -31.38 -37.80
CA TYR A 715 7.79 -32.51 -38.70
C TYR A 715 8.02 -32.05 -40.14
N LYS A 716 8.92 -32.75 -40.84
CA LYS A 716 8.49 -33.73 -41.84
C LYS A 716 9.30 -35.01 -41.64
N ILE A 717 8.65 -36.17 -41.76
CA ILE A 717 9.29 -37.24 -42.54
C ILE A 717 8.64 -37.14 -43.91
#